data_AF-A0A521KBJ5-F1
#
_entry.id   AF-A0A521KBJ5-F1
#
_cell.length_a   1.000
_cell.length_b   1.000
_cell.length_c   1.000
_cell.angle_alpha   90.00
_cell.angle_beta   90.00
_cell.angle_gamma   90.00
#
_symmetry.space_group_name_H-M   'P 1'
#
loop_
_entity.id
_entity.type
_entity.pdbx_description
1 polymer ?
#
loop_
_entity_poly.entity_id
_entity_poly.type
_entity_poly.pdbx_seq_one_letter_code
_entity_poly.pdbx_strand_id
1 'polypeptide(L)'
;MRRETLVGLASRSLLVPALAFALTLGAALGVLPSDHPRVAHAASIASAQDGNWDAPTTWTGGVVPGAEDTVTVGAGHTVTVVAGTSAAAASLAVAGAVVNNGILTVSGAISGAGSVSQYVGATLSAGGDVTVTTLSAVTNPNTVNYTGAAQTVKGTTYHHLGISGSATKTLAGATSTNGYLRVAAGAAATTAGGVAIGTELCLAAAAQFTVAAGHTVTVGGNVEVGSATCGTAGADAVLTNNGIVTVSGAVSGGGTLVNAANATLNLGGSGTIATLTATASPNTVNYAGAGQTVKGTTYHHLTFSGTSAAMFGDVTVNGTLGLTNGTVQTGASALILPASGSVNRTTGHVIGNLRKDVATGATARTFEVGMQGFAPVTVVFGNVTVAGSLTVSTTAGDHPSTGWSGLSSTQSVNRYWTLTNGGISFDTYGVTFTFPAGNLDGGTSTDALLVGRYDGGAWTLPTVGTRTATTTQVTGLTAFGDFQIAQVAVAVAPPPVVVPPTPTPVPVPLPVPAPADLPTVALGAPSIAATSTLLPATVVATSSTGAYATVSVPAGALLIGSTVQVAAIVSQAALTTAAPPPTGLSIVAGFQINARTNLGVALTGNFFKPVVVEFFLPTASVPAGTVAQDLVLAFWNGTTWTAVPATVVINGNGSAVVTASLTHFTVFSVQSRPPTPATPATGTFSPAPVAGVTITSWSGGDLTGLLTALTGSKSAWVFVGGRTIGYVINAPAFVNADFVALYPTGAPAGTFMVVVR
;
A
#
# COMPACT_ATOMS: atom_id res chain seq x y z
N MET A 1 20.62 -56.69 -23.73
CA MET A 1 21.31 -56.92 -22.45
C MET A 1 20.87 -55.81 -21.51
N ARG A 2 19.75 -56.00 -20.79
CA ARG A 2 19.70 -56.32 -19.34
C ARG A 2 20.55 -55.34 -18.51
N ARG A 3 19.88 -54.36 -17.88
CA ARG A 3 19.51 -54.28 -16.45
C ARG A 3 20.57 -53.41 -15.73
N GLU A 4 20.26 -52.47 -14.84
CA GLU A 4 19.15 -52.44 -13.89
C GLU A 4 18.90 -51.00 -13.37
N THR A 5 17.61 -50.71 -13.21
CA THR A 5 16.98 -49.62 -12.48
C THR A 5 17.21 -49.80 -10.97
N LEU A 6 17.38 -48.72 -10.20
CA LEU A 6 17.12 -48.76 -8.76
C LEU A 6 16.17 -47.61 -8.36
N VAL A 7 14.92 -47.99 -8.08
CA VAL A 7 13.88 -47.23 -7.39
C VAL A 7 14.08 -47.43 -5.88
N GLY A 8 13.83 -46.38 -5.10
CA GLY A 8 14.15 -46.33 -3.66
C GLY A 8 13.17 -47.05 -2.72
N LEU A 9 13.50 -47.00 -1.43
CA LEU A 9 12.54 -47.08 -0.32
C LEU A 9 13.14 -46.52 0.99
N ALA A 10 12.63 -45.36 1.39
CA ALA A 10 12.19 -44.95 2.72
C ALA A 10 12.83 -45.51 4.02
N SER A 11 13.27 -44.56 4.87
CA SER A 11 12.98 -44.44 6.31
C SER A 11 13.74 -45.30 7.33
N ARG A 12 14.63 -44.65 8.11
CA ARG A 12 14.43 -44.32 9.54
C ARG A 12 15.70 -43.72 10.18
N SER A 13 15.56 -42.48 10.65
CA SER A 13 15.95 -41.98 11.98
C SER A 13 17.29 -42.44 12.60
N LEU A 14 18.22 -41.51 12.83
CA LEU A 14 18.66 -41.04 14.16
C LEU A 14 19.92 -40.15 14.05
N LEU A 15 19.81 -38.97 14.68
CA LEU A 15 20.84 -38.20 15.41
C LEU A 15 22.27 -38.01 14.85
N VAL A 16 22.58 -36.73 14.62
CA VAL A 16 23.90 -36.10 14.84
C VAL A 16 24.20 -36.13 16.35
N PRO A 17 25.47 -36.27 16.79
CA PRO A 17 26.16 -35.06 17.23
C PRO A 17 27.67 -34.97 16.90
N ALA A 18 28.09 -33.72 16.67
CA ALA A 18 29.36 -33.12 17.09
C ALA A 18 30.68 -33.79 16.67
N LEU A 19 31.30 -33.26 15.61
CA LEU A 19 32.73 -33.48 15.37
C LEU A 19 33.53 -32.36 16.03
N ALA A 20 34.23 -32.73 17.10
CA ALA A 20 35.24 -31.94 17.77
C ALA A 20 36.60 -32.08 17.05
N PHE A 21 37.36 -30.98 17.10
CA PHE A 21 38.82 -30.89 17.18
C PHE A 21 39.69 -31.89 16.38
N ALA A 22 40.41 -31.36 15.38
CA ALA A 22 41.68 -31.92 14.93
C ALA A 22 42.64 -30.78 14.57
N LEU A 23 43.40 -30.29 15.57
CA LEU A 23 44.60 -29.49 15.36
C LEU A 23 45.78 -30.45 15.24
N THR A 24 46.49 -30.38 14.12
CA THR A 24 47.64 -31.19 13.75
C THR A 24 48.81 -31.00 14.73
N LEU A 25 49.31 -32.12 15.28
CA LEU A 25 50.50 -32.20 16.12
C LEU A 25 51.76 -32.25 15.24
N GLY A 26 52.48 -31.12 15.17
CA GLY A 26 53.86 -31.07 14.66
C GLY A 26 54.84 -31.06 15.83
N ALA A 27 55.61 -32.13 15.98
CA ALA A 27 56.65 -32.26 16.98
C ALA A 27 57.90 -31.46 16.60
N ALA A 28 58.36 -30.60 17.52
CA ALA A 28 59.75 -30.16 17.57
C ALA A 28 60.16 -30.01 19.05
N LEU A 29 61.08 -30.88 19.47
CA LEU A 29 61.77 -30.85 20.75
C LEU A 29 62.52 -29.52 20.92
N GLY A 30 62.21 -28.77 21.97
CA GLY A 30 62.97 -27.62 22.44
C GLY A 30 62.65 -27.37 23.91
N VAL A 31 63.67 -27.47 24.76
CA VAL A 31 63.61 -27.33 26.21
C VAL A 31 62.96 -25.98 26.59
N LEU A 32 61.85 -26.03 27.32
CA LEU A 32 61.24 -24.87 27.99
C LEU A 32 60.86 -25.26 29.44
N PRO A 33 60.99 -24.33 30.40
CA PRO A 33 60.86 -24.59 31.83
C PRO A 33 59.43 -25.00 32.21
N SER A 34 59.32 -25.76 33.30
CA SER A 34 58.08 -26.25 33.90
C SER A 34 57.14 -25.11 34.34
N ASP A 35 56.42 -24.51 33.40
CA ASP A 35 55.13 -23.89 33.68
C ASP A 35 54.06 -24.84 33.15
N HIS A 36 53.59 -25.74 34.02
CA HIS A 36 52.22 -26.21 33.88
C HIS A 36 51.34 -24.95 33.89
N PRO A 37 50.50 -24.69 32.87
CA PRO A 37 49.42 -23.75 33.07
C PRO A 37 48.62 -24.30 34.24
N ARG A 38 48.71 -23.64 35.40
CA ARG A 38 47.77 -23.87 36.49
C ARG A 38 46.41 -23.73 35.86
N VAL A 39 45.63 -24.82 35.85
CA VAL A 39 44.18 -24.73 35.71
C VAL A 39 43.77 -23.64 36.69
N ALA A 40 43.29 -22.51 36.19
CA ALA A 40 42.78 -21.45 37.04
C ALA A 40 41.71 -22.11 37.91
N HIS A 41 41.97 -22.17 39.21
CA HIS A 41 41.06 -22.85 40.11
C HIS A 41 39.92 -21.87 40.34
N ALA A 42 38.69 -22.22 39.94
CA ALA A 42 37.49 -21.46 40.26
C ALA A 42 37.53 -21.02 41.74
N ALA A 43 37.59 -19.72 41.98
CA ALA A 43 37.67 -19.15 43.32
C ALA A 43 36.30 -18.63 43.78
N SER A 44 36.12 -18.51 45.09
CA SER A 44 35.01 -17.76 45.67
C SER A 44 35.53 -16.41 46.12
N ILE A 45 35.10 -15.35 45.43
CA ILE A 45 35.60 -13.98 45.62
C ILE A 45 34.45 -13.10 46.12
N ALA A 46 34.70 -12.34 47.18
CA ALA A 46 33.74 -11.40 47.76
C ALA A 46 34.22 -9.95 47.62
N SER A 47 33.30 -9.00 47.50
CA SER A 47 33.66 -7.58 47.54
C SER A 47 34.13 -7.19 48.94
N ALA A 48 35.27 -6.50 49.02
CA ALA A 48 35.83 -5.96 50.26
C ALA A 48 35.31 -4.56 50.60
N GLN A 49 34.90 -3.80 49.58
CA GLN A 49 34.42 -2.43 49.68
C GLN A 49 33.72 -2.01 48.37
N ASP A 50 33.22 -0.79 48.31
CA ASP A 50 32.80 -0.15 47.07
C ASP A 50 33.96 -0.01 46.08
N GLY A 51 33.67 -0.10 44.78
CA GLY A 51 34.64 0.24 43.75
C GLY A 51 34.38 -0.41 42.40
N ASN A 52 35.37 -0.31 41.52
CA ASN A 52 35.25 -0.84 40.16
C ASN A 52 35.55 -2.34 40.12
N TRP A 53 34.86 -3.07 39.26
CA TRP A 53 35.04 -4.52 39.11
C TRP A 53 36.50 -4.88 38.77
N ASP A 54 37.16 -4.08 37.94
CA ASP A 54 38.54 -4.29 37.49
C ASP A 54 39.61 -3.81 38.49
N ALA A 55 39.21 -3.22 39.63
CA ALA A 55 40.14 -2.76 40.65
C ALA A 55 40.43 -3.89 41.67
N PRO A 56 41.70 -4.30 41.87
CA PRO A 56 42.09 -5.27 42.89
C PRO A 56 41.58 -4.92 44.30
N THR A 57 41.56 -3.63 44.64
CA THR A 57 41.13 -3.14 45.96
C THR A 57 39.65 -3.38 46.25
N THR A 58 38.82 -3.64 45.24
CA THR A 58 37.38 -3.92 45.41
C THR A 58 37.14 -5.33 45.96
N TRP A 59 38.12 -6.24 45.86
CA TRP A 59 37.93 -7.65 46.16
C TRP A 59 38.75 -8.12 47.35
N THR A 60 38.17 -8.99 48.18
CA THR A 60 38.88 -9.62 49.29
C THR A 60 40.08 -10.40 48.75
N GLY A 61 41.27 -10.14 49.29
CA GLY A 61 42.51 -10.77 48.84
C GLY A 61 43.15 -10.12 47.61
N GLY A 62 42.59 -9.03 47.06
CA GLY A 62 43.20 -8.31 45.95
C GLY A 62 43.07 -8.99 44.57
N VAL A 63 42.21 -9.99 44.45
CA VAL A 63 42.04 -10.79 43.22
C VAL A 63 40.77 -10.36 42.49
N VAL A 64 40.93 -9.87 41.26
CA VAL A 64 39.80 -9.50 40.39
C VAL A 64 39.12 -10.76 39.85
N PRO A 65 37.78 -10.91 39.97
CA PRO A 65 37.07 -12.08 39.46
C PRO A 65 37.11 -12.22 37.95
N GLY A 66 37.29 -13.45 37.50
CA GLY A 66 37.17 -13.90 36.11
C GLY A 66 35.98 -14.83 35.86
N ALA A 67 35.88 -15.33 34.63
CA ALA A 67 34.72 -16.08 34.13
C ALA A 67 34.44 -17.41 34.85
N GLU A 68 35.43 -17.97 35.55
CA GLU A 68 35.31 -19.24 36.28
C GLU A 68 34.99 -19.03 37.77
N ASP A 69 34.99 -17.78 38.25
CA ASP A 69 34.87 -17.48 39.67
C ASP A 69 33.42 -17.32 40.14
N THR A 70 33.15 -17.76 41.36
CA THR A 70 31.89 -17.47 42.06
C THR A 70 32.03 -16.15 42.81
N VAL A 71 31.18 -15.18 42.51
CA VAL A 71 31.32 -13.80 42.99
C VAL A 71 30.20 -13.45 43.97
N THR A 72 30.55 -12.87 45.11
CA THR A 72 29.59 -12.30 46.07
C THR A 72 29.79 -10.80 46.25
N VAL A 73 28.79 -10.00 45.95
CA VAL A 73 28.76 -8.57 46.28
C VAL A 73 28.06 -8.40 47.63
N GLY A 74 28.84 -8.11 48.67
CA GLY A 74 28.39 -8.00 50.05
C GLY A 74 27.35 -6.90 50.28
N ALA A 75 26.55 -7.04 51.34
CA ALA A 75 25.56 -6.04 51.72
C ALA A 75 26.24 -4.69 52.02
N GLY A 76 25.66 -3.59 51.54
CA GLY A 76 26.23 -2.25 51.68
C GLY A 76 27.35 -1.91 50.68
N HIS A 77 27.84 -2.88 49.90
CA HIS A 77 28.84 -2.63 48.86
C HIS A 77 28.21 -2.35 47.49
N THR A 78 28.80 -1.44 46.73
CA THR A 78 28.48 -1.12 45.34
C THR A 78 29.68 -1.43 44.44
N VAL A 79 29.52 -2.42 43.56
CA VAL A 79 30.54 -2.79 42.56
C VAL A 79 30.14 -2.26 41.19
N THR A 80 31.04 -1.53 40.53
CA THR A 80 30.79 -0.90 39.23
C THR A 80 31.58 -1.58 38.11
N VAL A 81 30.89 -2.11 37.11
CA VAL A 81 31.52 -2.44 35.82
C VAL A 81 31.63 -1.15 35.02
N VAL A 82 32.84 -0.71 34.74
CA VAL A 82 33.12 0.60 34.12
C VAL A 82 32.78 0.56 32.63
N ALA A 83 32.36 1.71 32.07
CA ALA A 83 32.10 1.82 30.65
C ALA A 83 33.33 1.45 29.80
N GLY A 84 33.11 0.69 28.72
CA GLY A 84 34.19 0.18 27.87
C GLY A 84 34.97 -1.01 28.45
N THR A 85 34.67 -1.46 29.67
CA THR A 85 35.30 -2.65 30.28
C THR A 85 34.39 -3.87 30.22
N SER A 86 34.97 -5.06 30.43
CA SER A 86 34.26 -6.33 30.52
C SER A 86 34.53 -6.99 31.87
N ALA A 87 33.47 -7.48 32.49
CA ALA A 87 33.46 -8.25 33.73
C ALA A 87 32.85 -9.63 33.49
N ALA A 88 33.36 -10.65 34.16
CA ALA A 88 32.85 -12.01 34.03
C ALA A 88 32.82 -12.75 35.37
N ALA A 89 31.88 -13.68 35.51
CA ALA A 89 31.78 -14.58 36.66
C ALA A 89 31.10 -15.90 36.27
N ALA A 90 31.43 -16.98 36.98
CA ALA A 90 30.70 -18.24 36.89
C ALA A 90 29.31 -18.13 37.56
N SER A 91 29.22 -17.42 38.69
CA SER A 91 27.95 -17.07 39.35
C SER A 91 28.08 -15.74 40.09
N LEU A 92 26.96 -15.05 40.31
CA LEU A 92 26.95 -13.75 40.96
C LEU A 92 25.84 -13.67 42.02
N ALA A 93 26.23 -13.66 43.29
CA ALA A 93 25.35 -13.40 44.42
C ALA A 93 25.44 -11.92 44.83
N VAL A 94 24.34 -11.19 44.77
CA VAL A 94 24.26 -9.75 45.04
C VAL A 94 23.42 -9.51 46.27
N ALA A 95 24.07 -9.18 47.39
CA ALA A 95 23.42 -8.66 48.60
C ALA A 95 23.46 -7.13 48.66
N GLY A 96 24.49 -6.51 48.07
CA GLY A 96 24.61 -5.05 47.88
C GLY A 96 24.06 -4.58 46.53
N ALA A 97 24.88 -3.88 45.76
CA ALA A 97 24.52 -3.34 44.45
C ALA A 97 25.60 -3.61 43.38
N VAL A 98 25.16 -3.91 42.16
CA VAL A 98 26.01 -3.94 40.96
C VAL A 98 25.54 -2.88 39.99
N VAL A 99 26.45 -1.98 39.61
CA VAL A 99 26.23 -0.96 38.58
C VAL A 99 26.96 -1.41 37.31
N ASN A 100 26.22 -1.73 36.26
CA ASN A 100 26.81 -2.11 34.97
C ASN A 100 26.76 -0.94 33.98
N ASN A 101 27.92 -0.35 33.69
CA ASN A 101 28.13 0.62 32.62
C ASN A 101 28.85 0.00 31.40
N GLY A 102 29.31 -1.25 31.51
CA GLY A 102 30.10 -1.96 30.49
C GLY A 102 29.46 -3.28 30.05
N ILE A 103 30.26 -4.32 29.92
CA ILE A 103 29.79 -5.67 29.59
C ILE A 103 29.94 -6.57 30.81
N LEU A 104 28.85 -7.15 31.30
CA LEU A 104 28.86 -8.14 32.38
C LEU A 104 28.36 -9.48 31.85
N THR A 105 29.21 -10.52 31.94
CA THR A 105 28.85 -11.89 31.52
C THR A 105 28.87 -12.82 32.72
N VAL A 106 27.74 -13.41 33.07
CA VAL A 106 27.63 -14.40 34.15
C VAL A 106 27.15 -15.72 33.57
N SER A 107 27.96 -16.77 33.59
CA SER A 107 27.59 -18.05 32.96
C SER A 107 26.53 -18.82 33.75
N GLY A 108 26.43 -18.59 35.06
CA GLY A 108 25.45 -19.17 35.97
C GLY A 108 24.41 -18.16 36.45
N ALA A 109 23.86 -18.42 37.63
CA ALA A 109 22.77 -17.61 38.19
C ALA A 109 23.27 -16.24 38.70
N ILE A 110 22.40 -15.23 38.56
CA ILE A 110 22.54 -13.91 39.21
C ILE A 110 21.44 -13.83 40.28
N SER A 111 21.80 -13.90 41.55
CA SER A 111 20.86 -14.11 42.65
C SER A 111 21.10 -13.15 43.81
N GLY A 112 20.20 -13.14 44.81
CA GLY A 112 20.41 -12.42 46.07
C GLY A 112 19.42 -11.28 46.32
N ALA A 113 19.47 -10.70 47.52
CA ALA A 113 18.50 -9.70 47.96
C ALA A 113 18.75 -8.27 47.40
N GLY A 114 19.89 -8.07 46.75
CA GLY A 114 20.39 -6.77 46.30
C GLY A 114 19.87 -6.32 44.92
N SER A 115 20.62 -5.40 44.30
CA SER A 115 20.24 -4.76 43.04
C SER A 115 21.29 -4.89 41.94
N VAL A 116 20.83 -5.01 40.70
CA VAL A 116 21.65 -4.89 39.48
C VAL A 116 21.05 -3.80 38.61
N SER A 117 21.85 -2.81 38.24
CA SER A 117 21.43 -1.64 37.46
C SER A 117 22.19 -1.55 36.15
N GLN A 118 21.49 -1.50 35.03
CA GLN A 118 22.04 -1.29 33.69
C GLN A 118 21.99 0.18 33.30
N TYR A 119 23.10 0.69 32.79
CA TYR A 119 23.23 2.05 32.30
C TYR A 119 23.40 2.11 30.78
N VAL A 120 23.55 3.33 30.26
CA VAL A 120 23.67 3.60 28.82
C VAL A 120 24.82 2.80 28.20
N GLY A 121 24.53 2.14 27.08
CA GLY A 121 25.45 1.27 26.34
C GLY A 121 25.76 -0.08 26.99
N ALA A 122 25.26 -0.34 28.20
CA ALA A 122 25.63 -1.54 28.95
C ALA A 122 25.00 -2.82 28.38
N THR A 123 25.72 -3.94 28.52
CA THR A 123 25.24 -5.28 28.16
C THR A 123 25.40 -6.22 29.35
N LEU A 124 24.33 -6.94 29.69
CA LEU A 124 24.35 -8.05 30.64
C LEU A 124 24.01 -9.35 29.94
N SER A 125 24.86 -10.36 30.05
CA SER A 125 24.60 -11.71 29.55
C SER A 125 24.52 -12.68 30.71
N ALA A 126 23.33 -13.27 30.94
CA ALA A 126 23.08 -14.24 32.00
C ALA A 126 22.88 -15.64 31.42
N GLY A 127 23.70 -16.60 31.86
CA GLY A 127 23.61 -18.01 31.49
C GLY A 127 22.75 -18.85 32.45
N GLY A 128 22.48 -18.37 33.67
CA GLY A 128 21.49 -18.91 34.60
C GLY A 128 20.35 -17.95 34.89
N ASP A 129 19.46 -18.32 35.82
CA ASP A 129 18.32 -17.46 36.19
C ASP A 129 18.78 -16.16 36.87
N VAL A 130 18.01 -15.08 36.66
CA VAL A 130 18.22 -13.79 37.30
C VAL A 130 17.15 -13.60 38.38
N THR A 131 17.53 -13.81 39.64
CA THR A 131 16.62 -13.82 40.80
C THR A 131 16.91 -12.72 41.82
N VAL A 132 17.81 -11.77 41.50
CA VAL A 132 18.00 -10.57 42.33
C VAL A 132 16.69 -9.84 42.59
N THR A 133 16.51 -9.27 43.78
CA THR A 133 15.29 -8.51 44.12
C THR A 133 15.01 -7.45 43.06
N THR A 134 16.02 -6.62 42.77
CA THR A 134 15.88 -5.48 41.86
C THR A 134 16.80 -5.65 40.65
N LEU A 135 16.20 -5.71 39.45
CA LEU A 135 16.89 -5.53 38.18
C LEU A 135 16.36 -4.25 37.52
N SER A 136 17.18 -3.20 37.52
CA SER A 136 16.87 -1.94 36.82
C SER A 136 17.50 -1.99 35.43
N ALA A 137 16.70 -2.26 34.40
CA ALA A 137 17.18 -2.45 33.03
C ALA A 137 16.54 -1.47 32.03
N VAL A 138 16.04 -0.32 32.47
CA VAL A 138 15.20 0.57 31.65
C VAL A 138 15.96 1.67 30.89
N THR A 139 17.23 1.92 31.22
CA THR A 139 18.04 3.02 30.67
C THR A 139 18.23 2.90 29.15
N ASN A 140 18.03 3.97 28.39
CA ASN A 140 18.17 3.95 26.93
C ASN A 140 19.60 4.30 26.47
N PRO A 141 20.27 3.50 25.61
CA PRO A 141 20.00 2.08 25.36
C PRO A 141 20.81 1.18 26.30
N ASN A 142 20.25 0.05 26.74
CA ASN A 142 21.00 -1.06 27.32
C ASN A 142 20.38 -2.40 26.87
N THR A 143 21.13 -3.50 26.99
CA THR A 143 20.69 -4.83 26.59
C THR A 143 20.90 -5.87 27.69
N VAL A 144 19.86 -6.66 27.97
CA VAL A 144 19.98 -7.87 28.80
C VAL A 144 19.72 -9.09 27.95
N ASN A 145 20.66 -10.03 27.95
CA ASN A 145 20.61 -11.28 27.21
C ASN A 145 20.48 -12.46 28.16
N TYR A 146 19.49 -13.32 27.92
CA TYR A 146 19.41 -14.65 28.50
C TYR A 146 20.03 -15.63 27.49
N THR A 147 21.11 -16.31 27.89
CA THR A 147 22.02 -17.05 27.00
C THR A 147 22.17 -18.52 27.33
N GLY A 148 21.61 -18.95 28.47
CA GLY A 148 21.71 -20.32 28.96
C GLY A 148 20.83 -21.32 28.21
N ALA A 149 20.63 -22.49 28.82
CA ALA A 149 19.64 -23.46 28.38
C ALA A 149 18.21 -22.98 28.76
N ALA A 150 17.46 -23.80 29.48
CA ALA A 150 16.19 -23.39 30.07
C ALA A 150 16.43 -22.31 31.13
N GLN A 151 15.72 -21.19 31.04
CA GLN A 151 15.79 -20.08 31.99
C GLN A 151 14.40 -19.51 32.22
N THR A 152 14.14 -19.06 33.45
CA THR A 152 12.99 -18.20 33.76
C THR A 152 13.43 -16.74 33.62
N VAL A 153 12.87 -16.05 32.63
CA VAL A 153 13.12 -14.62 32.43
C VAL A 153 12.47 -13.85 33.56
N LYS A 154 13.25 -13.03 34.28
CA LYS A 154 12.74 -12.18 35.35
C LYS A 154 11.69 -11.22 34.78
N GLY A 155 10.48 -11.23 35.35
CA GLY A 155 9.46 -10.24 35.02
C GLY A 155 9.89 -8.85 35.49
N THR A 156 10.18 -7.96 34.55
CA THR A 156 10.53 -6.55 34.77
C THR A 156 10.45 -5.81 33.43
N THR A 157 10.70 -4.49 33.46
CA THR A 157 10.91 -3.68 32.27
C THR A 157 12.38 -3.69 31.87
N TYR A 158 12.65 -4.05 30.62
CA TYR A 158 13.95 -3.95 29.96
C TYR A 158 13.95 -2.80 28.96
N HIS A 159 15.12 -2.30 28.59
CA HIS A 159 15.25 -1.48 27.40
C HIS A 159 15.27 -2.39 26.17
N HIS A 160 16.29 -3.24 26.05
CA HIS A 160 16.34 -4.34 25.08
C HIS A 160 16.48 -5.68 25.79
N LEU A 161 15.79 -6.71 25.26
CA LEU A 161 15.87 -8.08 25.76
C LEU A 161 16.28 -9.03 24.63
N GLY A 162 17.31 -9.82 24.86
CA GLY A 162 17.78 -10.88 23.98
C GLY A 162 17.54 -12.27 24.57
N ILE A 163 17.08 -13.20 23.74
CA ILE A 163 16.88 -14.62 24.07
C ILE A 163 17.76 -15.44 23.11
N SER A 164 18.64 -16.26 23.66
CA SER A 164 19.58 -17.10 22.89
C SER A 164 19.90 -18.41 23.64
N GLY A 165 20.77 -19.24 23.10
CA GLY A 165 21.10 -20.54 23.69
C GLY A 165 20.07 -21.63 23.36
N SER A 166 20.20 -22.78 24.01
CA SER A 166 19.36 -23.96 23.75
C SER A 166 18.12 -24.01 24.65
N ALA A 167 17.16 -24.88 24.34
CA ALA A 167 15.93 -25.09 25.12
C ALA A 167 15.06 -23.83 25.26
N THR A 168 13.85 -24.02 25.79
CA THR A 168 12.86 -22.94 25.89
C THR A 168 13.09 -22.08 27.13
N LYS A 169 13.08 -20.76 26.94
CA LYS A 169 13.01 -19.79 28.03
C LYS A 169 11.59 -19.37 28.33
N THR A 170 11.26 -19.20 29.59
CA THR A 170 9.89 -18.88 30.02
C THR A 170 9.81 -17.44 30.52
N LEU A 171 9.00 -16.62 29.86
CA LEU A 171 8.64 -15.28 30.34
C LEU A 171 7.47 -15.43 31.32
N ALA A 172 7.78 -15.83 32.56
CA ALA A 172 6.79 -16.21 33.56
C ALA A 172 6.08 -15.04 34.24
N GLY A 173 6.79 -13.92 34.45
CA GLY A 173 6.21 -12.69 34.98
C GLY A 173 5.85 -11.70 33.88
N ALA A 174 5.12 -10.64 34.24
CA ALA A 174 4.90 -9.51 33.35
C ALA A 174 6.26 -8.96 32.87
N THR A 175 6.46 -8.95 31.56
CA THR A 175 7.72 -8.56 30.93
C THR A 175 7.45 -7.46 29.94
N SER A 176 8.22 -6.37 30.00
CA SER A 176 8.14 -5.31 29.00
C SER A 176 9.51 -4.94 28.45
N THR A 177 9.54 -4.50 27.20
CA THR A 177 10.73 -3.90 26.58
C THR A 177 10.36 -2.53 26.04
N ASN A 178 11.18 -1.50 26.33
CA ASN A 178 10.98 -0.17 25.73
C ASN A 178 11.42 -0.15 24.25
N GLY A 179 12.42 -0.95 23.91
CA GLY A 179 12.86 -1.21 22.55
C GLY A 179 12.41 -2.59 22.07
N TYR A 180 13.37 -3.43 21.69
CA TYR A 180 13.11 -4.73 21.08
C TYR A 180 13.17 -5.92 22.05
N LEU A 181 12.50 -6.99 21.63
CA LEU A 181 12.74 -8.38 22.05
C LEU A 181 13.28 -9.17 20.85
N ARG A 182 14.48 -9.75 20.98
CA ARG A 182 15.10 -10.57 19.94
C ARG A 182 15.24 -12.02 20.37
N VAL A 183 14.85 -12.94 19.51
CA VAL A 183 15.09 -14.38 19.67
C VAL A 183 16.11 -14.81 18.63
N ALA A 184 17.29 -15.19 19.10
CA ALA A 184 18.42 -15.58 18.28
C ALA A 184 18.18 -16.93 17.58
N ALA A 185 19.06 -17.27 16.64
CA ALA A 185 18.88 -18.44 15.81
C ALA A 185 18.85 -19.74 16.63
N GLY A 186 17.86 -20.60 16.37
CA GLY A 186 17.64 -21.85 17.08
C GLY A 186 17.19 -21.75 18.54
N ALA A 187 17.04 -20.54 19.09
CA ALA A 187 16.56 -20.33 20.45
C ALA A 187 15.02 -20.39 20.52
N ALA A 188 14.49 -20.73 21.70
CA ALA A 188 13.05 -20.80 21.93
C ALA A 188 12.64 -19.97 23.16
N ALA A 189 11.49 -19.31 23.07
CA ALA A 189 10.86 -18.62 24.18
C ALA A 189 9.34 -18.89 24.21
N THR A 190 8.78 -18.98 25.42
CA THR A 190 7.34 -19.08 25.65
C THR A 190 6.88 -18.07 26.68
N THR A 191 5.69 -17.50 26.47
CA THR A 191 5.04 -16.68 27.49
C THR A 191 4.38 -17.57 28.54
N ALA A 192 4.44 -17.14 29.80
CA ALA A 192 3.55 -17.58 30.88
C ALA A 192 3.06 -16.38 31.73
N GLY A 193 3.37 -15.17 31.27
CA GLY A 193 2.87 -13.88 31.73
C GLY A 193 2.64 -12.95 30.52
N GLY A 194 2.07 -11.76 30.77
CA GLY A 194 1.85 -10.76 29.72
C GLY A 194 3.17 -10.15 29.23
N VAL A 195 3.28 -9.92 27.91
CA VAL A 195 4.48 -9.34 27.29
C VAL A 195 4.12 -8.07 26.52
N ALA A 196 4.83 -6.97 26.76
CA ALA A 196 4.70 -5.72 26.01
C ALA A 196 6.03 -5.33 25.39
N ILE A 197 6.04 -5.07 24.08
CA ILE A 197 7.26 -4.76 23.33
C ILE A 197 7.08 -3.40 22.68
N GLY A 198 7.97 -2.46 22.96
CA GLY A 198 7.84 -1.08 22.52
C GLY A 198 8.02 -0.93 21.02
N THR A 199 9.06 -1.54 20.45
CA THR A 199 9.43 -1.31 19.04
C THR A 199 9.34 -2.54 18.16
N GLU A 200 9.95 -3.66 18.54
CA GLU A 200 10.12 -4.79 17.62
C GLU A 200 10.20 -6.13 18.34
N LEU A 201 9.42 -7.10 17.86
CA LEU A 201 9.67 -8.52 18.11
C LEU A 201 10.35 -9.10 16.88
N CYS A 202 11.58 -9.62 17.02
CA CYS A 202 12.29 -10.22 15.90
C CYS A 202 12.79 -11.63 16.22
N LEU A 203 12.52 -12.55 15.30
CA LEU A 203 12.94 -13.95 15.34
C LEU A 203 13.93 -14.22 14.19
N ALA A 204 15.12 -14.71 14.52
CA ALA A 204 16.10 -15.19 13.54
C ALA A 204 15.75 -16.60 13.02
N ALA A 205 16.57 -17.18 12.14
CA ALA A 205 16.44 -18.53 11.60
C ALA A 205 16.25 -19.58 12.71
N ALA A 206 15.34 -20.53 12.50
CA ALA A 206 14.96 -21.57 13.46
C ALA A 206 14.50 -21.07 14.85
N ALA A 207 14.35 -19.76 15.06
CA ALA A 207 13.89 -19.23 16.34
C ALA A 207 12.41 -19.56 16.54
N GLN A 208 12.05 -19.87 17.78
CA GLN A 208 10.67 -20.17 18.17
C GLN A 208 10.19 -19.19 19.23
N PHE A 209 9.03 -18.59 19.01
CA PHE A 209 8.34 -17.81 20.03
C PHE A 209 6.90 -18.29 20.16
N THR A 210 6.51 -18.73 21.35
CA THR A 210 5.16 -19.21 21.65
C THR A 210 4.46 -18.26 22.60
N VAL A 211 3.33 -17.71 22.15
CA VAL A 211 2.36 -17.08 23.04
C VAL A 211 1.47 -18.18 23.57
N ALA A 212 1.59 -18.50 24.86
CA ALA A 212 0.76 -19.52 25.49
C ALA A 212 -0.70 -19.04 25.63
N ALA A 213 -1.63 -19.99 25.71
CA ALA A 213 -3.05 -19.70 25.86
C ALA A 213 -3.33 -18.90 27.14
N GLY A 214 -4.28 -17.98 27.07
CA GLY A 214 -4.62 -17.08 28.20
C GLY A 214 -3.66 -15.90 28.40
N HIS A 215 -2.62 -15.78 27.58
CA HIS A 215 -1.66 -14.67 27.65
C HIS A 215 -1.74 -13.74 26.43
N THR A 216 -1.28 -12.51 26.64
CA THR A 216 -1.28 -11.45 25.63
C THR A 216 0.14 -10.98 25.36
N VAL A 217 0.44 -10.78 24.08
CA VAL A 217 1.62 -10.06 23.60
C VAL A 217 1.20 -8.84 22.80
N THR A 218 1.69 -7.67 23.19
CA THR A 218 1.49 -6.41 22.45
C THR A 218 2.83 -5.92 21.90
N VAL A 219 2.87 -5.56 20.63
CA VAL A 219 4.06 -5.02 19.96
C VAL A 219 3.72 -3.64 19.39
N GLY A 220 4.35 -2.59 19.91
CA GLY A 220 4.13 -1.20 19.53
C GLY A 220 4.67 -0.85 18.14
N GLY A 221 5.58 -1.66 17.59
CA GLY A 221 6.02 -1.57 16.19
C GLY A 221 5.92 -2.91 15.48
N ASN A 222 6.99 -3.35 14.82
CA ASN A 222 6.95 -4.47 13.88
C ASN A 222 7.13 -5.83 14.55
N VAL A 223 6.58 -6.86 13.91
CA VAL A 223 6.96 -8.26 14.14
C VAL A 223 7.67 -8.78 12.90
N GLU A 224 8.88 -9.29 13.08
CA GLU A 224 9.69 -9.85 12.00
C GLU A 224 10.02 -11.31 12.30
N VAL A 225 9.55 -12.24 11.46
CA VAL A 225 9.73 -13.69 11.66
C VAL A 225 10.65 -14.27 10.60
N GLY A 226 11.80 -14.81 11.02
CA GLY A 226 12.79 -15.34 10.10
C GLY A 226 13.55 -14.24 9.35
N SER A 227 13.81 -13.11 10.02
CA SER A 227 14.38 -11.90 9.40
C SER A 227 15.90 -11.82 9.60
N ALA A 228 16.57 -11.18 8.63
CA ALA A 228 18.01 -10.90 8.71
C ALA A 228 18.35 -9.74 9.66
N THR A 229 17.34 -8.95 10.07
CA THR A 229 17.52 -7.76 10.93
C THR A 229 17.96 -8.11 12.35
N CYS A 230 17.62 -9.31 12.85
CA CYS A 230 18.01 -9.80 14.17
C CYS A 230 18.93 -11.02 14.14
N GLY A 231 19.45 -11.41 12.97
CA GLY A 231 20.37 -12.54 12.86
C GLY A 231 20.43 -13.13 11.45
N THR A 232 20.67 -14.44 11.34
CA THR A 232 20.54 -15.15 10.07
C THR A 232 19.06 -15.27 9.71
N ALA A 233 18.64 -14.88 8.50
CA ALA A 233 17.27 -15.10 8.04
C ALA A 233 17.00 -16.59 7.79
N GLY A 234 15.76 -17.03 8.01
CA GLY A 234 15.39 -18.43 7.79
C GLY A 234 13.88 -18.65 7.78
N ALA A 235 13.39 -19.46 6.84
CA ALA A 235 11.97 -19.78 6.70
C ALA A 235 11.43 -20.72 7.80
N ASP A 236 12.34 -21.30 8.58
CA ASP A 236 12.11 -22.21 9.69
C ASP A 236 11.86 -21.51 11.05
N ALA A 237 11.92 -20.18 11.08
CA ALA A 237 11.49 -19.41 12.25
C ALA A 237 9.97 -19.48 12.42
N VAL A 238 9.50 -19.66 13.66
CA VAL A 238 8.07 -19.84 13.95
C VAL A 238 7.61 -18.96 15.12
N LEU A 239 6.62 -18.12 14.85
CA LEU A 239 5.80 -17.47 15.86
C LEU A 239 4.48 -18.23 16.01
N THR A 240 4.23 -18.83 17.17
CA THR A 240 2.96 -19.52 17.47
C THR A 240 2.12 -18.68 18.42
N ASN A 241 0.94 -18.26 17.96
CA ASN A 241 -0.03 -17.57 18.78
C ASN A 241 -1.12 -18.55 19.26
N ASN A 242 -1.13 -18.89 20.55
CA ASN A 242 -2.23 -19.61 21.20
C ASN A 242 -3.11 -18.72 22.09
N GLY A 243 -2.81 -17.41 22.15
CA GLY A 243 -3.48 -16.43 23.00
C GLY A 243 -3.91 -15.21 22.20
N ILE A 244 -3.46 -14.03 22.63
CA ILE A 244 -3.72 -12.77 21.92
C ILE A 244 -2.39 -12.14 21.51
N VAL A 245 -2.24 -11.85 20.22
CA VAL A 245 -1.14 -11.03 19.69
C VAL A 245 -1.71 -9.78 19.07
N THR A 246 -1.23 -8.61 19.51
CA THR A 246 -1.58 -7.31 18.93
C THR A 246 -0.32 -6.64 18.43
N VAL A 247 -0.29 -6.30 17.15
CA VAL A 247 0.85 -5.66 16.49
C VAL A 247 0.40 -4.32 15.93
N SER A 248 1.02 -3.22 16.35
CA SER A 248 0.71 -1.89 15.82
C SER A 248 1.39 -1.64 14.46
N GLY A 249 2.59 -2.19 14.26
CA GLY A 249 3.34 -2.13 13.01
C GLY A 249 3.03 -3.28 12.05
N ALA A 250 3.95 -3.52 11.10
CA ALA A 250 3.82 -4.58 10.11
C ALA A 250 4.24 -5.95 10.66
N VAL A 251 3.71 -7.02 10.07
CA VAL A 251 4.17 -8.40 10.29
C VAL A 251 4.82 -8.90 9.00
N SER A 252 6.12 -9.20 9.05
CA SER A 252 6.92 -9.54 7.87
C SER A 252 7.95 -10.65 8.15
N GLY A 253 8.74 -10.99 7.12
CA GLY A 253 9.83 -11.97 7.21
C GLY A 253 9.55 -13.29 6.50
N GLY A 254 10.60 -14.11 6.36
CA GLY A 254 10.57 -15.37 5.62
C GLY A 254 9.95 -16.55 6.36
N GLY A 255 9.74 -16.43 7.68
CA GLY A 255 9.26 -17.50 8.54
C GLY A 255 7.74 -17.68 8.54
N THR A 256 7.26 -18.39 9.57
CA THR A 256 5.85 -18.77 9.73
C THR A 256 5.22 -18.15 10.97
N LEU A 257 4.04 -17.55 10.82
CA LEU A 257 3.15 -17.22 11.93
C LEU A 257 1.96 -18.18 11.93
N VAL A 258 1.77 -18.88 13.05
CA VAL A 258 0.63 -19.77 13.28
C VAL A 258 -0.34 -19.09 14.23
N ASN A 259 -1.58 -18.86 13.79
CA ASN A 259 -2.68 -18.43 14.66
C ASN A 259 -3.50 -19.67 15.03
N ALA A 260 -3.30 -20.18 16.25
CA ALA A 260 -3.91 -21.44 16.68
C ALA A 260 -5.41 -21.30 17.02
N ALA A 261 -6.06 -22.41 17.33
CA ALA A 261 -7.47 -22.42 17.73
C ALA A 261 -7.71 -21.47 18.93
N ASN A 262 -8.84 -20.76 18.89
CA ASN A 262 -9.24 -19.75 19.90
C ASN A 262 -8.29 -18.55 20.02
N ALA A 263 -7.22 -18.47 19.23
CA ALA A 263 -6.29 -17.35 19.28
C ALA A 263 -6.81 -16.15 18.49
N THR A 264 -6.41 -14.95 18.92
CA THR A 264 -6.70 -13.69 18.25
C THR A 264 -5.40 -13.01 17.80
N LEU A 265 -5.33 -12.64 16.54
CA LEU A 265 -4.25 -11.83 15.97
C LEU A 265 -4.82 -10.48 15.50
N ASN A 266 -4.39 -9.38 16.11
CA ASN A 266 -4.76 -8.02 15.71
C ASN A 266 -3.58 -7.35 15.00
N LEU A 267 -3.83 -6.84 13.79
CA LEU A 267 -2.85 -6.21 12.92
C LEU A 267 -3.19 -4.73 12.72
N GLY A 268 -2.29 -3.85 13.13
CA GLY A 268 -2.31 -2.41 12.89
C GLY A 268 -1.57 -2.02 11.60
N GLY A 269 -0.59 -2.81 11.17
CA GLY A 269 0.09 -2.68 9.89
C GLY A 269 -0.08 -3.89 8.98
N SER A 270 0.46 -3.81 7.76
CA SER A 270 0.33 -4.83 6.73
C SER A 270 0.90 -6.20 7.14
N GLY A 271 0.23 -7.28 6.73
CA GLY A 271 0.67 -8.67 6.93
C GLY A 271 1.38 -9.22 5.70
N THR A 272 2.67 -8.90 5.51
CA THR A 272 3.48 -9.33 4.35
C THR A 272 4.35 -10.56 4.61
N ILE A 273 4.18 -11.21 5.78
CA ILE A 273 4.89 -12.44 6.13
C ILE A 273 4.73 -13.52 5.04
N ALA A 274 5.81 -14.30 4.84
CA ALA A 274 5.84 -15.38 3.86
C ALA A 274 4.71 -16.39 4.10
N THR A 275 4.60 -16.90 5.33
CA THR A 275 3.62 -17.92 5.70
C THR A 275 2.78 -17.49 6.89
N LEU A 276 1.46 -17.38 6.68
CA LEU A 276 0.46 -17.19 7.73
C LEU A 276 -0.49 -18.39 7.74
N THR A 277 -0.46 -19.18 8.81
CA THR A 277 -1.37 -20.29 9.04
C THR A 277 -2.49 -19.84 9.97
N ALA A 278 -3.65 -19.51 9.40
CA ALA A 278 -4.79 -18.95 10.12
C ALA A 278 -6.09 -19.76 9.94
N THR A 279 -6.00 -21.06 9.66
CA THR A 279 -7.15 -21.92 9.35
C THR A 279 -7.75 -22.65 10.55
N ALA A 280 -7.10 -22.62 11.72
CA ALA A 280 -7.56 -23.33 12.91
C ALA A 280 -8.89 -22.75 13.43
N SER A 281 -9.88 -23.61 13.66
CA SER A 281 -11.17 -23.19 14.22
C SER A 281 -11.10 -23.06 15.74
N PRO A 282 -11.69 -22.02 16.37
CA PRO A 282 -12.34 -20.84 15.80
C PRO A 282 -11.45 -19.57 15.90
N ASN A 283 -10.22 -19.61 15.38
CA ASN A 283 -9.30 -18.47 15.48
C ASN A 283 -9.85 -17.22 14.77
N THR A 284 -9.35 -16.05 15.17
CA THR A 284 -9.67 -14.77 14.51
C THR A 284 -8.40 -14.01 14.13
N VAL A 285 -8.37 -13.50 12.91
CA VAL A 285 -7.43 -12.46 12.48
C VAL A 285 -8.20 -11.18 12.22
N ASN A 286 -7.73 -10.07 12.78
CA ASN A 286 -8.34 -8.76 12.64
C ASN A 286 -7.35 -7.75 12.03
N TYR A 287 -7.69 -7.21 10.86
CA TYR A 287 -7.00 -6.07 10.26
C TYR A 287 -7.64 -4.78 10.77
N ALA A 288 -6.96 -4.14 11.72
CA ALA A 288 -7.46 -3.03 12.53
C ALA A 288 -6.90 -1.65 12.15
N GLY A 289 -5.78 -1.57 11.43
CA GLY A 289 -5.21 -0.32 10.92
C GLY A 289 -5.72 0.15 9.55
N ALA A 290 -5.17 1.26 9.08
CA ALA A 290 -5.53 1.92 7.82
C ALA A 290 -4.61 1.51 6.65
N GLY A 291 -5.16 1.40 5.43
CA GLY A 291 -4.35 1.17 4.22
C GLY A 291 -3.57 -0.14 4.21
N GLN A 292 -4.07 -1.18 4.90
CA GLN A 292 -3.32 -2.42 5.10
C GLN A 292 -3.33 -3.31 3.85
N THR A 293 -2.25 -4.08 3.68
CA THR A 293 -2.22 -5.21 2.77
C THR A 293 -2.63 -6.49 3.49
N VAL A 294 -3.65 -7.17 2.96
CA VAL A 294 -4.15 -8.46 3.42
C VAL A 294 -3.33 -9.57 2.76
N LYS A 295 -2.79 -10.48 3.57
CA LYS A 295 -2.16 -11.71 3.07
C LYS A 295 -3.20 -12.58 2.37
N GLY A 296 -2.97 -12.88 1.09
CA GLY A 296 -3.72 -13.92 0.37
C GLY A 296 -3.47 -15.29 1.02
N THR A 297 -4.46 -15.79 1.76
CA THR A 297 -4.45 -17.10 2.42
C THR A 297 -5.87 -17.49 2.84
N THR A 298 -6.02 -18.64 3.46
CA THR A 298 -7.27 -19.06 4.11
C THR A 298 -7.26 -18.66 5.59
N TYR A 299 -8.34 -18.05 6.02
CA TYR A 299 -8.63 -17.68 7.40
C TYR A 299 -9.80 -18.51 7.91
N HIS A 300 -9.83 -18.78 9.23
CA HIS A 300 -11.05 -19.22 9.88
C HIS A 300 -12.01 -18.03 10.03
N HIS A 301 -11.79 -17.14 11.01
CA HIS A 301 -12.47 -15.84 11.06
C HIS A 301 -11.53 -14.73 10.60
N LEU A 302 -12.07 -13.82 9.79
CA LEU A 302 -11.37 -12.64 9.31
C LEU A 302 -12.22 -11.41 9.56
N THR A 303 -11.67 -10.43 10.28
CA THR A 303 -12.34 -9.18 10.58
C THR A 303 -11.56 -8.01 10.00
N PHE A 304 -12.30 -7.04 9.47
CA PHE A 304 -11.83 -5.73 9.08
C PHE A 304 -12.47 -4.70 10.01
N SER A 305 -11.69 -4.22 10.97
CA SER A 305 -12.08 -3.14 11.89
C SER A 305 -11.35 -1.82 11.62
N GLY A 306 -10.39 -1.82 10.70
CA GLY A 306 -9.70 -0.63 10.20
C GLY A 306 -10.51 0.16 9.15
N THR A 307 -9.89 1.12 8.47
CA THR A 307 -10.58 2.01 7.51
C THR A 307 -10.49 1.54 6.05
N SER A 308 -9.41 0.87 5.67
CA SER A 308 -9.25 0.29 4.33
C SER A 308 -8.22 -0.84 4.33
N ALA A 309 -8.45 -1.84 3.48
CA ALA A 309 -7.53 -2.95 3.25
C ALA A 309 -7.53 -3.35 1.77
N ALA A 310 -6.38 -3.79 1.24
CA ALA A 310 -6.23 -4.28 -0.12
C ALA A 310 -5.68 -5.72 -0.13
N MET A 311 -6.20 -6.57 -1.01
CA MET A 311 -5.79 -7.96 -1.16
C MET A 311 -4.80 -8.15 -2.31
N PHE A 312 -3.80 -9.00 -2.09
CA PHE A 312 -2.82 -9.41 -3.10
C PHE A 312 -2.84 -10.94 -3.25
N GLY A 313 -3.92 -11.42 -3.86
CA GLY A 313 -4.25 -12.84 -3.97
C GLY A 313 -5.59 -13.16 -3.33
N ASP A 314 -6.15 -14.29 -3.71
CA ASP A 314 -7.43 -14.76 -3.18
C ASP A 314 -7.37 -14.96 -1.66
N VAL A 315 -8.46 -14.60 -0.99
CA VAL A 315 -8.64 -14.79 0.44
C VAL A 315 -9.89 -15.61 0.67
N THR A 316 -9.77 -16.71 1.40
CA THR A 316 -10.92 -17.55 1.79
C THR A 316 -11.20 -17.39 3.27
N VAL A 317 -12.46 -17.21 3.66
CA VAL A 317 -12.90 -17.08 5.05
C VAL A 317 -13.89 -18.19 5.38
N ASN A 318 -13.42 -19.22 6.10
CA ASN A 318 -14.23 -20.43 6.37
C ASN A 318 -15.35 -20.20 7.38
N GLY A 319 -15.18 -19.25 8.30
CA GLY A 319 -16.17 -18.84 9.29
C GLY A 319 -16.72 -17.45 8.99
N THR A 320 -16.89 -16.64 10.04
CA THR A 320 -17.35 -15.25 9.93
C THR A 320 -16.33 -14.32 9.25
N LEU A 321 -16.77 -13.62 8.20
CA LEU A 321 -16.19 -12.39 7.68
C LEU A 321 -16.80 -11.19 8.40
N GLY A 322 -15.99 -10.49 9.20
CA GLY A 322 -16.37 -9.24 9.86
C GLY A 322 -16.08 -8.03 8.99
N LEU A 323 -17.11 -7.30 8.56
CA LEU A 323 -17.02 -6.02 7.87
C LEU A 323 -17.47 -4.91 8.82
N THR A 324 -16.71 -4.76 9.91
CA THR A 324 -17.07 -3.90 11.04
C THR A 324 -16.77 -2.43 10.75
N ASN A 325 -15.68 -2.16 10.03
CA ASN A 325 -15.33 -0.82 9.57
C ASN A 325 -14.52 -0.91 8.27
N GLY A 326 -14.53 0.17 7.49
CA GLY A 326 -13.69 0.29 6.31
C GLY A 326 -14.06 -0.61 5.13
N THR A 327 -13.32 -0.47 4.04
CA THR A 327 -13.58 -1.22 2.79
C THR A 327 -12.45 -2.19 2.47
N VAL A 328 -12.79 -3.30 1.79
CA VAL A 328 -11.81 -4.30 1.34
C VAL A 328 -11.73 -4.27 -0.18
N GLN A 329 -10.59 -3.85 -0.71
CA GLN A 329 -10.31 -3.82 -2.14
C GLN A 329 -9.68 -5.14 -2.58
N THR A 330 -10.33 -5.82 -3.52
CA THR A 330 -9.92 -7.16 -3.98
C THR A 330 -9.03 -7.13 -5.23
N GLY A 331 -9.11 -6.04 -6.02
CA GLY A 331 -8.43 -5.97 -7.31
C GLY A 331 -8.91 -7.10 -8.24
N ALA A 332 -7.97 -7.83 -8.82
CA ALA A 332 -8.28 -9.03 -9.62
C ALA A 332 -8.57 -10.28 -8.76
N SER A 333 -8.26 -10.25 -7.47
CA SER A 333 -8.47 -11.37 -6.55
C SER A 333 -9.94 -11.51 -6.17
N ALA A 334 -10.29 -12.60 -5.49
CA ALA A 334 -11.61 -12.81 -4.89
C ALA A 334 -11.53 -12.92 -3.37
N LEU A 335 -12.46 -12.24 -2.67
CA LEU A 335 -12.79 -12.56 -1.28
C LEU A 335 -13.87 -13.64 -1.28
N ILE A 336 -13.57 -14.79 -0.71
CA ILE A 336 -14.32 -16.03 -0.90
C ILE A 336 -14.94 -16.47 0.42
N LEU A 337 -16.26 -16.65 0.42
CA LEU A 337 -16.99 -17.30 1.50
C LEU A 337 -17.53 -18.65 1.00
N PRO A 338 -16.98 -19.77 1.51
CA PRO A 338 -17.53 -21.08 1.24
C PRO A 338 -18.88 -21.27 1.95
N ALA A 339 -19.52 -22.41 1.77
CA ALA A 339 -20.83 -22.72 2.35
C ALA A 339 -20.92 -22.53 3.89
N SER A 340 -19.82 -22.76 4.63
CA SER A 340 -19.74 -22.57 6.08
C SER A 340 -19.57 -21.11 6.53
N GLY A 341 -19.20 -20.23 5.60
CA GLY A 341 -18.90 -18.83 5.89
C GLY A 341 -20.14 -18.00 6.15
N SER A 342 -20.01 -16.99 7.00
CA SER A 342 -21.06 -16.00 7.28
C SER A 342 -20.49 -14.58 7.22
N VAL A 343 -21.36 -13.57 7.15
CA VAL A 343 -20.95 -12.16 7.17
C VAL A 343 -21.57 -11.48 8.37
N ASN A 344 -20.74 -10.78 9.14
CA ASN A 344 -21.17 -9.85 10.18
C ASN A 344 -20.73 -8.43 9.77
N ARG A 345 -21.67 -7.58 9.36
CA ARG A 345 -21.39 -6.26 8.79
C ARG A 345 -21.98 -5.16 9.66
N THR A 346 -21.18 -4.11 9.90
CA THR A 346 -21.64 -2.87 10.54
C THR A 346 -21.68 -1.75 9.51
N THR A 347 -20.51 -1.32 9.00
CA THR A 347 -20.41 -0.23 8.00
C THR A 347 -19.57 -0.58 6.77
N GLY A 348 -18.77 -1.65 6.82
CA GLY A 348 -17.82 -1.98 5.75
C GLY A 348 -18.43 -2.73 4.57
N HIS A 349 -17.70 -2.77 3.45
CA HIS A 349 -18.09 -3.49 2.23
C HIS A 349 -16.90 -3.89 1.36
N VAL A 350 -17.14 -4.82 0.43
CA VAL A 350 -16.14 -5.28 -0.54
C VAL A 350 -16.18 -4.41 -1.78
N ILE A 351 -15.01 -3.91 -2.18
CA ILE A 351 -14.77 -3.22 -3.44
C ILE A 351 -14.11 -4.22 -4.39
N GLY A 352 -14.89 -4.69 -5.37
CA GLY A 352 -14.50 -5.72 -6.34
C GLY A 352 -15.18 -7.07 -6.08
N ASN A 353 -14.46 -8.18 -6.24
CA ASN A 353 -15.02 -9.53 -6.34
C ASN A 353 -15.30 -10.15 -4.96
N LEU A 354 -16.58 -10.26 -4.61
CA LEU A 354 -17.05 -11.11 -3.52
C LEU A 354 -17.62 -12.41 -4.10
N ARG A 355 -16.99 -13.54 -3.80
CA ARG A 355 -17.42 -14.87 -4.24
C ARG A 355 -18.06 -15.62 -3.08
N LYS A 356 -19.28 -16.13 -3.29
CA LYS A 356 -19.97 -16.98 -2.33
C LYS A 356 -20.39 -18.29 -2.98
N ASP A 357 -20.26 -19.39 -2.26
CA ASP A 357 -20.82 -20.68 -2.70
C ASP A 357 -22.34 -20.58 -2.83
N VAL A 358 -22.96 -21.40 -3.66
CA VAL A 358 -24.40 -21.51 -3.81
C VAL A 358 -24.77 -22.99 -3.75
N ALA A 359 -25.56 -23.36 -2.74
CA ALA A 359 -26.01 -24.72 -2.51
C ALA A 359 -27.14 -25.11 -3.48
N THR A 360 -27.38 -26.41 -3.62
CA THR A 360 -28.55 -26.94 -4.35
C THR A 360 -29.87 -26.63 -3.64
N GLY A 361 -30.97 -26.64 -4.39
CA GLY A 361 -32.30 -26.27 -3.90
C GLY A 361 -32.59 -24.79 -4.06
N ALA A 362 -33.75 -24.36 -3.54
CA ALA A 362 -34.08 -22.94 -3.42
C ALA A 362 -33.15 -22.27 -2.41
N THR A 363 -32.51 -21.16 -2.80
CA THR A 363 -31.54 -20.46 -1.93
C THR A 363 -31.45 -18.98 -2.26
N ALA A 364 -31.10 -18.18 -1.25
CA ALA A 364 -30.84 -16.76 -1.38
C ALA A 364 -29.42 -16.41 -0.91
N ARG A 365 -28.77 -15.49 -1.63
CA ARG A 365 -27.44 -14.96 -1.29
C ARG A 365 -27.45 -13.44 -1.36
N THR A 366 -27.02 -12.79 -0.29
CA THR A 366 -26.70 -11.37 -0.27
C THR A 366 -25.20 -11.18 -0.43
N PHE A 367 -24.78 -10.21 -1.23
CA PHE A 367 -23.38 -9.87 -1.47
C PHE A 367 -23.12 -8.46 -0.95
N GLU A 368 -22.22 -8.34 0.02
CA GLU A 368 -21.88 -7.09 0.70
C GLU A 368 -20.85 -6.27 -0.11
N VAL A 369 -21.21 -5.94 -1.35
CA VAL A 369 -20.37 -5.20 -2.28
C VAL A 369 -20.68 -3.70 -2.27
N GLY A 370 -19.75 -2.90 -2.80
CA GLY A 370 -19.90 -1.47 -2.96
C GLY A 370 -18.70 -0.83 -3.67
N MET A 371 -18.75 0.51 -3.77
CA MET A 371 -17.65 1.36 -4.27
C MET A 371 -17.47 2.53 -3.30
N GLN A 372 -17.89 3.74 -3.67
CA GLN A 372 -17.97 4.92 -2.79
C GLN A 372 -19.06 4.80 -1.71
N GLY A 373 -19.87 3.75 -1.78
CA GLY A 373 -20.88 3.43 -0.80
C GLY A 373 -21.34 1.97 -0.95
N PHE A 374 -21.91 1.46 0.14
CA PHE A 374 -22.50 0.13 0.22
C PHE A 374 -23.68 0.00 -0.76
N ALA A 375 -23.66 -1.05 -1.57
CA ALA A 375 -24.63 -1.29 -2.63
C ALA A 375 -24.85 -2.80 -2.81
N PRO A 376 -25.46 -3.45 -1.81
CA PRO A 376 -25.56 -4.90 -1.79
C PRO A 376 -26.41 -5.42 -2.94
N VAL A 377 -26.11 -6.65 -3.35
CA VAL A 377 -26.90 -7.40 -4.34
C VAL A 377 -27.47 -8.62 -3.66
N THR A 378 -28.77 -8.81 -3.75
CA THR A 378 -29.44 -10.02 -3.26
C THR A 378 -29.91 -10.85 -4.45
N VAL A 379 -29.46 -12.09 -4.53
CA VAL A 379 -29.83 -13.07 -5.56
C VAL A 379 -30.66 -14.17 -4.93
N VAL A 380 -31.83 -14.47 -5.50
CA VAL A 380 -32.75 -15.50 -5.02
C VAL A 380 -33.00 -16.49 -6.15
N PHE A 381 -32.52 -17.72 -5.98
CA PHE A 381 -32.72 -18.80 -6.94
C PHE A 381 -34.04 -19.51 -6.67
N GLY A 382 -34.77 -19.86 -7.73
CA GLY A 382 -35.94 -20.76 -7.63
C GLY A 382 -35.50 -22.15 -7.20
N ASN A 383 -34.60 -22.76 -7.96
CA ASN A 383 -33.97 -24.04 -7.66
C ASN A 383 -32.59 -24.16 -8.33
N VAL A 384 -31.59 -24.53 -7.53
CA VAL A 384 -30.23 -24.88 -8.01
C VAL A 384 -30.10 -26.41 -8.09
N THR A 385 -29.73 -26.94 -9.24
CA THR A 385 -29.54 -28.37 -9.48
C THR A 385 -28.08 -28.81 -9.36
N VAL A 386 -27.13 -27.92 -9.63
CA VAL A 386 -25.70 -28.14 -9.44
C VAL A 386 -25.14 -26.99 -8.61
N ALA A 387 -24.57 -27.33 -7.45
CA ALA A 387 -23.91 -26.35 -6.58
C ALA A 387 -22.64 -25.80 -7.25
N GLY A 388 -22.29 -24.57 -6.91
CA GLY A 388 -21.12 -23.88 -7.44
C GLY A 388 -20.87 -22.60 -6.66
N SER A 389 -20.30 -21.60 -7.31
CA SER A 389 -20.13 -20.27 -6.70
C SER A 389 -20.66 -19.17 -7.61
N LEU A 390 -21.02 -18.04 -7.01
CA LEU A 390 -21.35 -16.82 -7.73
C LEU A 390 -20.40 -15.73 -7.26
N THR A 391 -19.76 -15.05 -8.20
CA THR A 391 -18.94 -13.86 -7.95
C THR A 391 -19.74 -12.62 -8.31
N VAL A 392 -19.80 -11.67 -7.39
CA VAL A 392 -20.48 -10.39 -7.59
C VAL A 392 -19.51 -9.25 -7.37
N SER A 393 -19.56 -8.26 -8.25
CA SER A 393 -18.88 -6.98 -8.09
C SER A 393 -19.74 -5.83 -8.61
N THR A 394 -19.31 -4.60 -8.31
CA THR A 394 -19.96 -3.38 -8.82
C THR A 394 -18.90 -2.43 -9.36
N THR A 395 -19.21 -1.73 -10.45
CA THR A 395 -18.32 -0.75 -11.07
C THR A 395 -19.02 0.60 -11.17
N ALA A 396 -18.32 1.66 -10.79
CA ALA A 396 -18.83 3.02 -10.89
C ALA A 396 -18.89 3.48 -12.35
N GLY A 397 -19.88 4.32 -12.69
CA GLY A 397 -20.11 4.70 -14.06
C GLY A 397 -21.19 3.86 -14.73
N ASP A 398 -21.72 4.35 -15.85
CA ASP A 398 -22.48 3.54 -16.77
C ASP A 398 -21.64 2.44 -17.41
N HIS A 399 -22.29 1.32 -17.76
CA HIS A 399 -21.66 0.29 -18.55
C HIS A 399 -21.15 0.87 -19.89
N PRO A 400 -19.91 0.58 -20.33
CA PRO A 400 -19.33 1.19 -21.54
C PRO A 400 -20.16 0.99 -22.82
N SER A 401 -20.97 -0.07 -22.87
CA SER A 401 -21.85 -0.40 -24.00
C SER A 401 -23.31 0.01 -23.79
N THR A 402 -23.66 0.84 -22.79
CA THR A 402 -25.05 1.23 -22.50
C THR A 402 -25.74 1.90 -23.68
N GLY A 403 -25.03 2.65 -24.52
CA GLY A 403 -25.60 3.29 -25.73
C GLY A 403 -26.21 2.32 -26.76
N TRP A 404 -25.94 1.01 -26.63
CA TRP A 404 -26.43 -0.04 -27.52
C TRP A 404 -27.56 -0.87 -26.88
N SER A 405 -27.97 -0.53 -25.67
CA SER A 405 -28.93 -1.30 -24.87
C SER A 405 -30.38 -0.84 -25.02
N GLY A 406 -30.60 0.34 -25.62
CA GLY A 406 -31.89 1.05 -25.57
C GLY A 406 -32.15 1.77 -24.25
N LEU A 407 -31.17 1.81 -23.34
CA LEU A 407 -31.22 2.54 -22.08
C LEU A 407 -30.52 3.90 -22.19
N SER A 408 -30.99 4.87 -21.40
CA SER A 408 -30.41 6.21 -21.31
C SER A 408 -29.13 6.20 -20.47
N SER A 409 -28.05 6.80 -20.98
CA SER A 409 -26.80 7.03 -20.25
C SER A 409 -26.78 8.36 -19.48
N THR A 410 -27.90 9.06 -19.42
CA THR A 410 -28.03 10.35 -18.69
C THR A 410 -29.18 10.33 -17.69
N GLN A 411 -29.98 9.26 -17.69
CA GLN A 411 -31.06 9.01 -16.74
C GLN A 411 -30.91 7.58 -16.20
N SER A 412 -29.74 7.34 -15.58
CA SER A 412 -29.29 6.06 -15.11
C SER A 412 -29.12 5.99 -13.59
N VAL A 413 -28.87 4.78 -13.09
CA VAL A 413 -28.02 4.61 -11.92
C VAL A 413 -26.58 4.56 -12.44
N ASN A 414 -25.74 5.49 -12.01
CA ASN A 414 -24.35 5.67 -12.43
C ASN A 414 -23.40 4.59 -11.86
N ARG A 415 -23.77 3.33 -12.11
CA ARG A 415 -23.12 2.08 -11.69
C ARG A 415 -23.67 0.93 -12.51
N TYR A 416 -22.81 -0.04 -12.81
CA TYR A 416 -23.22 -1.37 -13.25
C TYR A 416 -22.71 -2.47 -12.32
N TRP A 417 -23.36 -3.64 -12.40
CA TRP A 417 -23.04 -4.82 -11.59
C TRP A 417 -22.60 -5.96 -12.49
N THR A 418 -21.64 -6.77 -12.03
CA THR A 418 -21.19 -7.96 -12.73
C THR A 418 -21.50 -9.18 -11.88
N LEU A 419 -22.26 -10.13 -12.42
CA LEU A 419 -22.54 -11.42 -11.82
C LEU A 419 -21.88 -12.50 -12.68
N THR A 420 -20.93 -13.25 -12.11
CA THR A 420 -20.18 -14.29 -12.83
C THR A 420 -20.45 -15.66 -12.22
N ASN A 421 -20.98 -16.59 -13.03
CA ASN A 421 -21.25 -17.96 -12.62
C ASN A 421 -19.96 -18.78 -12.51
N GLY A 422 -19.78 -19.47 -11.39
CA GLY A 422 -18.68 -20.39 -11.12
C GLY A 422 -19.15 -21.84 -11.00
N GLY A 423 -19.99 -22.30 -11.93
CA GLY A 423 -20.42 -23.70 -12.02
C GLY A 423 -21.82 -24.03 -11.50
N ILE A 424 -22.64 -23.02 -11.20
CA ILE A 424 -24.03 -23.22 -10.75
C ILE A 424 -24.91 -23.60 -11.95
N SER A 425 -25.74 -24.63 -11.79
CA SER A 425 -26.86 -24.91 -12.70
C SER A 425 -28.17 -24.68 -11.96
N PHE A 426 -29.11 -23.96 -12.56
CA PHE A 426 -30.35 -23.51 -11.93
C PHE A 426 -31.47 -23.35 -12.96
N ASP A 427 -32.70 -23.22 -12.49
CA ASP A 427 -33.88 -22.97 -13.33
C ASP A 427 -34.01 -21.47 -13.69
N THR A 428 -34.26 -20.63 -12.70
CA THR A 428 -34.40 -19.18 -12.79
C THR A 428 -33.91 -18.53 -11.49
N TYR A 429 -33.61 -17.24 -11.54
CA TYR A 429 -33.39 -16.44 -10.35
C TYR A 429 -34.01 -15.05 -10.47
N GLY A 430 -34.23 -14.43 -9.32
CA GLY A 430 -34.44 -12.99 -9.18
C GLY A 430 -33.21 -12.32 -8.58
N VAL A 431 -32.99 -11.06 -8.93
CA VAL A 431 -31.93 -10.24 -8.34
C VAL A 431 -32.49 -8.89 -7.93
N THR A 432 -32.14 -8.44 -6.73
CA THR A 432 -32.43 -7.10 -6.25
C THR A 432 -31.13 -6.33 -6.12
N PHE A 433 -30.99 -5.29 -6.93
CA PHE A 433 -29.88 -4.35 -6.85
C PHE A 433 -30.24 -3.22 -5.88
N THR A 434 -29.40 -2.98 -4.89
CA THR A 434 -29.51 -1.82 -3.99
C THR A 434 -28.43 -0.81 -4.35
N PHE A 435 -28.79 0.48 -4.45
CA PHE A 435 -27.88 1.56 -4.78
C PHE A 435 -28.10 2.79 -3.89
N PRO A 436 -27.04 3.56 -3.56
CA PRO A 436 -27.19 4.86 -2.91
C PRO A 436 -28.02 5.82 -3.77
N ALA A 437 -28.86 6.65 -3.14
CA ALA A 437 -29.67 7.64 -3.86
C ALA A 437 -28.83 8.62 -4.69
N GLY A 438 -27.63 8.98 -4.21
CA GLY A 438 -26.68 9.83 -4.94
C GLY A 438 -26.02 9.16 -6.15
N ASN A 439 -26.37 7.92 -6.50
CA ASN A 439 -25.96 7.28 -7.76
C ASN A 439 -26.98 7.51 -8.88
N LEU A 440 -28.14 8.12 -8.63
CA LEU A 440 -29.07 8.47 -9.69
C LEU A 440 -28.58 9.70 -10.45
N ASP A 441 -28.60 9.65 -11.78
CA ASP A 441 -28.37 10.82 -12.61
C ASP A 441 -29.51 11.84 -12.45
N GLY A 442 -29.21 13.11 -12.72
CA GLY A 442 -30.18 14.20 -12.67
C GLY A 442 -31.38 13.93 -13.58
N GLY A 443 -32.59 13.99 -13.02
CA GLY A 443 -33.83 13.74 -13.78
C GLY A 443 -34.23 12.27 -13.92
N THR A 444 -33.51 11.35 -13.26
CA THR A 444 -33.90 9.94 -13.20
C THR A 444 -35.09 9.76 -12.23
N SER A 445 -36.22 9.28 -12.76
CA SER A 445 -37.35 8.79 -11.97
C SER A 445 -37.20 7.29 -11.73
N THR A 446 -37.21 6.89 -10.44
CA THR A 446 -37.04 5.49 -10.02
C THR A 446 -38.18 4.59 -10.46
N ASP A 447 -39.39 5.12 -10.63
CA ASP A 447 -40.55 4.34 -11.10
C ASP A 447 -40.44 3.91 -12.56
N ALA A 448 -39.64 4.62 -13.36
CA ALA A 448 -39.43 4.35 -14.78
C ALA A 448 -38.13 3.59 -15.08
N LEU A 449 -37.44 3.08 -14.05
CA LEU A 449 -36.20 2.34 -14.24
C LEU A 449 -36.44 1.01 -14.96
N LEU A 450 -35.60 0.70 -15.92
CA LEU A 450 -35.43 -0.61 -16.53
C LEU A 450 -34.10 -1.21 -16.08
N VAL A 451 -33.92 -2.51 -16.31
CA VAL A 451 -32.63 -3.17 -16.13
C VAL A 451 -32.26 -3.82 -17.45
N GLY A 452 -31.06 -3.53 -17.94
CA GLY A 452 -30.45 -4.23 -19.06
C GLY A 452 -29.45 -5.26 -18.55
N ARG A 453 -29.48 -6.46 -19.12
CA ARG A 453 -28.45 -7.48 -18.93
C ARG A 453 -27.59 -7.57 -20.20
N TYR A 454 -26.30 -7.35 -20.06
CA TYR A 454 -25.29 -7.50 -21.10
C TYR A 454 -24.54 -8.84 -20.94
N ASP A 455 -24.37 -9.55 -22.05
CA ASP A 455 -23.61 -10.80 -22.12
C ASP A 455 -22.97 -10.96 -23.50
N GLY A 456 -21.63 -11.04 -23.53
CA GLY A 456 -20.87 -11.36 -24.74
C GLY A 456 -21.15 -10.49 -25.97
N GLY A 457 -21.61 -9.24 -25.80
CA GLY A 457 -21.94 -8.33 -26.91
C GLY A 457 -23.44 -8.03 -27.09
N ALA A 458 -24.33 -8.75 -26.41
CA ALA A 458 -25.77 -8.59 -26.57
C ALA A 458 -26.43 -8.03 -25.30
N TRP A 459 -27.41 -7.14 -25.49
CA TRP A 459 -28.28 -6.65 -24.42
C TRP A 459 -29.63 -7.34 -24.46
N THR A 460 -30.16 -7.64 -23.27
CA THR A 460 -31.53 -8.10 -23.05
C THR A 460 -32.18 -7.23 -21.99
N LEU A 461 -33.49 -6.98 -22.11
CA LEU A 461 -34.27 -6.20 -21.15
C LEU A 461 -35.20 -7.15 -20.36
N PRO A 462 -34.69 -7.78 -19.28
CA PRO A 462 -35.50 -8.66 -18.46
C PRO A 462 -36.65 -7.94 -17.74
N THR A 463 -37.64 -8.71 -17.31
CA THR A 463 -38.80 -8.19 -16.57
C THR A 463 -38.37 -7.59 -15.24
N VAL A 464 -38.63 -6.30 -15.07
CA VAL A 464 -38.37 -5.59 -13.81
C VAL A 464 -39.57 -5.76 -12.87
N GLY A 465 -39.28 -6.19 -11.65
CA GLY A 465 -40.22 -6.33 -10.56
C GLY A 465 -40.35 -5.04 -9.73
N THR A 466 -40.30 -5.19 -8.41
CA THR A 466 -40.45 -4.07 -7.48
C THR A 466 -39.33 -3.05 -7.61
N ARG A 467 -39.71 -1.77 -7.53
CA ARG A 467 -38.80 -0.62 -7.50
C ARG A 467 -39.05 0.17 -6.22
N THR A 468 -37.99 0.73 -5.66
CA THR A 468 -38.07 1.72 -4.59
C THR A 468 -37.12 2.88 -4.89
N ALA A 469 -37.01 3.85 -3.99
CA ALA A 469 -36.06 4.96 -4.13
C ALA A 469 -34.59 4.52 -4.27
N THR A 470 -34.24 3.33 -3.78
CA THR A 470 -32.84 2.83 -3.71
C THR A 470 -32.69 1.37 -4.13
N THR A 471 -33.74 0.76 -4.67
CA THR A 471 -33.69 -0.64 -5.13
C THR A 471 -34.45 -0.85 -6.42
N THR A 472 -34.01 -1.82 -7.22
CA THR A 472 -34.71 -2.30 -8.41
C THR A 472 -34.52 -3.81 -8.51
N GLN A 473 -35.62 -4.54 -8.64
CA GLN A 473 -35.64 -5.99 -8.75
C GLN A 473 -35.85 -6.44 -10.19
N VAL A 474 -35.21 -7.55 -10.56
CA VAL A 474 -35.47 -8.30 -11.79
C VAL A 474 -35.87 -9.73 -11.42
N THR A 475 -36.78 -10.34 -12.16
CA THR A 475 -37.24 -11.72 -11.92
C THR A 475 -37.13 -12.59 -13.18
N GLY A 476 -37.07 -13.91 -13.00
CA GLY A 476 -37.12 -14.88 -14.10
C GLY A 476 -35.86 -14.94 -14.98
N LEU A 477 -34.71 -14.51 -14.47
CA LEU A 477 -33.44 -14.57 -15.20
C LEU A 477 -32.94 -16.01 -15.29
N THR A 478 -32.44 -16.41 -16.46
CA THR A 478 -31.88 -17.74 -16.73
C THR A 478 -30.38 -17.72 -17.03
N ALA A 479 -29.75 -16.54 -17.04
CA ALA A 479 -28.34 -16.37 -17.33
C ALA A 479 -27.78 -15.11 -16.64
N PHE A 480 -26.47 -15.08 -16.38
CA PHE A 480 -25.76 -13.99 -15.67
C PHE A 480 -24.95 -13.11 -16.62
N GLY A 481 -24.53 -11.94 -16.18
CA GLY A 481 -23.72 -11.03 -17.00
C GLY A 481 -23.52 -9.70 -16.28
N ASP A 482 -23.35 -8.64 -17.07
CA ASP A 482 -23.33 -7.27 -16.56
C ASP A 482 -24.74 -6.68 -16.56
N PHE A 483 -25.04 -5.86 -15.57
CA PHE A 483 -26.36 -5.25 -15.39
C PHE A 483 -26.25 -3.74 -15.28
N GLN A 484 -26.98 -3.03 -16.13
CA GLN A 484 -27.14 -1.58 -16.08
C GLN A 484 -28.60 -1.25 -15.69
N ILE A 485 -28.79 -0.26 -14.83
CA ILE A 485 -30.12 0.22 -14.45
C ILE A 485 -30.27 1.64 -14.98
N ALA A 486 -31.32 1.89 -15.75
CA ALA A 486 -31.59 3.22 -16.31
C ALA A 486 -32.99 3.29 -16.90
N GLN A 487 -33.46 4.49 -17.22
CA GLN A 487 -34.67 4.67 -18.00
C GLN A 487 -34.46 4.29 -19.47
N VAL A 488 -35.56 4.17 -20.23
CA VAL A 488 -35.49 4.02 -21.68
C VAL A 488 -34.79 5.23 -22.31
N ALA A 489 -33.94 4.99 -23.30
CA ALA A 489 -33.38 6.08 -24.10
C ALA A 489 -34.52 6.78 -24.87
N VAL A 490 -34.71 8.08 -24.64
CA VAL A 490 -35.58 8.87 -25.50
C VAL A 490 -34.88 8.99 -26.85
N ALA A 491 -35.50 8.48 -27.91
CA ALA A 491 -35.04 8.77 -29.26
C ALA A 491 -35.09 10.28 -29.45
N VAL A 492 -33.94 10.94 -29.55
CA VAL A 492 -33.90 12.33 -30.00
C VAL A 492 -34.38 12.30 -31.44
N ALA A 493 -35.60 12.78 -31.68
CA ALA A 493 -36.10 12.99 -33.03
C ALA A 493 -35.08 13.86 -33.77
N PRO A 494 -34.67 13.49 -35.01
CA PRO A 494 -33.82 14.37 -35.79
C PRO A 494 -34.53 15.73 -35.90
N PRO A 495 -33.82 16.86 -35.72
CA PRO A 495 -34.44 18.17 -35.75
C PRO A 495 -35.22 18.35 -37.08
N PRO A 496 -36.41 18.98 -37.05
CA PRO A 496 -37.23 19.13 -38.23
C PRO A 496 -36.45 19.85 -39.33
N VAL A 497 -36.53 19.31 -40.55
CA VAL A 497 -35.90 19.87 -41.75
C VAL A 497 -36.49 21.25 -42.01
N VAL A 498 -35.77 22.29 -41.60
CA VAL A 498 -35.96 23.64 -42.13
C VAL A 498 -35.27 23.66 -43.48
N VAL A 499 -36.03 23.82 -44.55
CA VAL A 499 -35.51 24.03 -45.92
C VAL A 499 -34.85 25.42 -45.97
N PRO A 500 -33.52 25.54 -46.13
CA PRO A 500 -32.86 26.83 -46.36
C PRO A 500 -32.72 27.08 -47.88
N PRO A 501 -32.70 28.35 -48.31
CA PRO A 501 -32.51 28.70 -49.71
C PRO A 501 -31.12 28.26 -50.20
N THR A 502 -31.07 27.88 -51.48
CA THR A 502 -29.92 27.33 -52.20
C THR A 502 -28.59 28.02 -51.85
N PRO A 503 -27.69 27.34 -51.12
CA PRO A 503 -26.32 27.79 -50.97
C PRO A 503 -25.45 27.17 -52.07
N THR A 504 -24.61 28.02 -52.66
CA THR A 504 -23.39 27.65 -53.38
C THR A 504 -22.57 26.63 -52.58
N PRO A 505 -21.88 25.69 -53.26
CA PRO A 505 -21.32 24.50 -52.60
C PRO A 505 -20.21 24.90 -51.62
N VAL A 506 -20.42 24.56 -50.35
CA VAL A 506 -19.37 24.49 -49.32
C VAL A 506 -19.06 23.00 -49.11
N PRO A 507 -17.77 22.59 -49.04
CA PRO A 507 -17.40 21.17 -49.03
C PRO A 507 -17.82 20.46 -47.75
N VAL A 508 -18.26 19.23 -47.90
CA VAL A 508 -18.48 18.24 -46.84
C VAL A 508 -17.25 18.18 -45.90
N PRO A 509 -17.39 18.19 -44.56
CA PRO A 509 -16.29 17.77 -43.70
C PRO A 509 -15.95 16.32 -44.03
N LEU A 510 -14.77 16.14 -44.63
CA LEU A 510 -14.24 14.83 -45.02
C LEU A 510 -14.27 13.87 -43.81
N PRO A 511 -14.36 12.55 -44.05
CA PRO A 511 -13.95 11.57 -43.06
C PRO A 511 -12.59 11.98 -42.50
N VAL A 512 -12.39 11.92 -41.18
CA VAL A 512 -11.05 12.10 -40.60
C VAL A 512 -10.12 11.17 -41.38
N PRO A 513 -9.08 11.69 -42.08
CA PRO A 513 -8.21 10.86 -42.88
C PRO A 513 -7.59 9.77 -42.01
N ALA A 514 -7.34 8.60 -42.59
CA ALA A 514 -6.48 7.63 -41.93
C ALA A 514 -5.15 8.33 -41.55
N PRO A 515 -4.68 8.22 -40.31
CA PRO A 515 -3.45 8.85 -39.87
C PRO A 515 -2.31 8.37 -40.78
N ALA A 516 -1.69 9.32 -41.46
CA ALA A 516 -0.55 9.08 -42.34
C ALA A 516 0.73 9.32 -41.54
N ASP A 517 1.61 8.32 -41.51
CA ASP A 517 2.99 8.50 -41.08
C ASP A 517 3.66 9.57 -41.95
N LEU A 518 4.56 10.37 -41.37
CA LEU A 518 5.38 11.31 -42.15
C LEU A 518 6.47 10.50 -42.88
N PRO A 519 6.43 10.34 -44.21
CA PRO A 519 7.31 9.42 -44.92
C PRO A 519 8.78 9.86 -44.96
N THR A 520 9.08 11.11 -44.62
CA THR A 520 10.41 11.72 -44.76
C THR A 520 11.10 12.07 -43.43
N VAL A 521 10.48 11.75 -42.29
CA VAL A 521 11.05 12.06 -40.97
C VAL A 521 11.66 10.82 -40.35
N ALA A 522 12.96 10.86 -40.07
CA ALA A 522 13.68 9.74 -39.45
C ALA A 522 13.20 9.49 -38.01
N LEU A 523 12.92 8.21 -37.71
CA LEU A 523 12.57 7.73 -36.38
C LEU A 523 13.81 7.15 -35.68
N GLY A 524 13.88 7.36 -34.37
CA GLY A 524 14.83 6.67 -33.51
C GLY A 524 14.50 5.18 -33.42
N ALA A 525 15.34 4.42 -32.71
CA ALA A 525 15.04 3.02 -32.44
C ALA A 525 13.64 2.91 -31.77
N PRO A 526 12.70 2.15 -32.35
CA PRO A 526 11.39 1.97 -31.75
C PRO A 526 11.54 1.21 -30.43
N SER A 527 10.61 1.44 -29.51
CA SER A 527 10.48 0.62 -28.31
C SER A 527 10.33 -0.87 -28.66
N ILE A 528 10.68 -1.75 -27.72
CA ILE A 528 10.22 -3.13 -27.79
C ILE A 528 8.69 -3.10 -27.87
N ALA A 529 8.13 -3.85 -28.83
CA ALA A 529 6.69 -3.90 -29.02
C ALA A 529 6.02 -4.52 -27.79
N ALA A 530 5.06 -3.81 -27.19
CA ALA A 530 4.18 -4.44 -26.22
C ALA A 530 3.04 -5.12 -26.96
N THR A 531 2.84 -6.40 -26.68
CA THR A 531 1.67 -7.13 -27.18
C THR A 531 0.49 -6.90 -26.24
N SER A 532 -0.63 -6.47 -26.79
CA SER A 532 -1.88 -6.29 -26.07
C SER A 532 -2.37 -7.64 -25.57
N THR A 533 -2.55 -7.73 -24.25
CA THR A 533 -3.04 -8.90 -23.55
C THR A 533 -4.20 -8.49 -22.64
N LEU A 534 -4.69 -9.43 -21.82
CA LEU A 534 -5.63 -9.13 -20.74
C LEU A 534 -4.97 -8.44 -19.54
N LEU A 535 -3.67 -8.11 -19.61
CA LEU A 535 -2.92 -7.34 -18.63
C LEU A 535 -2.54 -5.96 -19.21
N PRO A 536 -2.38 -4.93 -18.36
CA PRO A 536 -1.87 -3.64 -18.82
C PRO A 536 -0.43 -3.77 -19.31
N ALA A 537 -0.08 -2.98 -20.31
CA ALA A 537 1.28 -2.94 -20.86
C ALA A 537 1.75 -1.49 -21.03
N THR A 538 3.06 -1.29 -20.89
CA THR A 538 3.69 0.03 -21.04
C THR A 538 4.84 -0.05 -22.02
N VAL A 539 4.89 0.88 -22.97
CA VAL A 539 6.04 1.05 -23.87
C VAL A 539 6.63 2.45 -23.71
N VAL A 540 7.95 2.53 -23.80
CA VAL A 540 8.71 3.77 -23.62
C VAL A 540 9.68 3.95 -24.77
N ALA A 541 9.75 5.16 -25.31
CA ALA A 541 10.85 5.58 -26.17
C ALA A 541 11.41 6.92 -25.71
N THR A 542 12.73 7.06 -25.84
CA THR A 542 13.47 8.25 -25.44
C THR A 542 14.14 8.86 -26.68
N SER A 543 14.07 10.18 -26.80
CA SER A 543 14.77 10.93 -27.84
C SER A 543 16.25 11.12 -27.48
N SER A 544 17.04 11.52 -28.46
CA SER A 544 18.43 11.95 -28.25
C SER A 544 18.57 13.19 -27.34
N THR A 545 17.48 13.95 -27.13
CA THR A 545 17.44 15.13 -26.25
C THR A 545 17.06 14.78 -24.81
N GLY A 546 16.79 13.51 -24.50
CA GLY A 546 16.36 13.04 -23.17
C GLY A 546 14.85 13.20 -22.89
N ALA A 547 14.07 13.70 -23.85
CA ALA A 547 12.61 13.63 -23.78
C ALA A 547 12.15 12.19 -23.96
N TYR A 548 11.11 11.77 -23.26
CA TYR A 548 10.55 10.42 -23.46
C TYR A 548 9.04 10.42 -23.50
N ALA A 549 8.49 9.41 -24.16
CA ALA A 549 7.07 9.13 -24.21
C ALA A 549 6.81 7.76 -23.58
N THR A 550 5.92 7.72 -22.60
CA THR A 550 5.42 6.50 -21.97
C THR A 550 3.99 6.29 -22.44
N VAL A 551 3.74 5.19 -23.15
CA VAL A 551 2.39 4.81 -23.61
C VAL A 551 1.92 3.65 -22.74
N SER A 552 0.87 3.90 -21.95
CA SER A 552 0.23 2.92 -21.09
C SER A 552 -1.05 2.41 -21.75
N VAL A 553 -1.05 1.14 -22.13
CA VAL A 553 -2.16 0.44 -22.76
C VAL A 553 -2.92 -0.34 -21.67
N PRO A 554 -4.14 0.08 -21.29
CA PRO A 554 -4.94 -0.66 -20.32
C PRO A 554 -5.29 -2.07 -20.80
N ALA A 555 -5.55 -2.98 -19.86
CA ALA A 555 -6.05 -4.32 -20.16
C ALA A 555 -7.33 -4.24 -21.02
N GLY A 556 -7.28 -4.89 -22.19
CA GLY A 556 -8.37 -4.92 -23.17
C GLY A 556 -8.59 -3.62 -23.94
N ALA A 557 -7.68 -2.64 -23.90
CA ALA A 557 -7.81 -1.41 -24.68
C ALA A 557 -7.71 -1.63 -26.21
N LEU A 558 -7.01 -2.68 -26.63
CA LEU A 558 -6.85 -3.10 -28.03
C LEU A 558 -7.21 -4.58 -28.19
N LEU A 559 -7.41 -5.02 -29.45
CA LEU A 559 -7.58 -6.44 -29.78
C LEU A 559 -6.39 -7.27 -29.26
N ILE A 560 -6.67 -8.39 -28.61
CA ILE A 560 -5.65 -9.30 -28.07
C ILE A 560 -4.68 -9.71 -29.18
N GLY A 561 -3.37 -9.64 -28.91
CA GLY A 561 -2.32 -9.93 -29.88
C GLY A 561 -1.88 -8.72 -30.72
N SER A 562 -2.52 -7.55 -30.58
CA SER A 562 -2.06 -6.32 -31.23
C SER A 562 -0.78 -5.81 -30.61
N THR A 563 0.20 -5.37 -31.40
CA THR A 563 1.44 -4.79 -30.90
C THR A 563 1.40 -3.26 -30.92
N VAL A 564 1.83 -2.62 -29.84
CA VAL A 564 2.03 -1.16 -29.77
C VAL A 564 3.52 -0.84 -29.70
N GLN A 565 3.95 0.15 -30.46
CA GLN A 565 5.31 0.68 -30.45
C GLN A 565 5.28 2.20 -30.43
N VAL A 566 6.26 2.78 -29.75
CA VAL A 566 6.53 4.21 -29.79
C VAL A 566 7.97 4.43 -30.24
N ALA A 567 8.19 5.46 -31.06
CA ALA A 567 9.52 5.85 -31.51
C ALA A 567 9.65 7.38 -31.42
N ALA A 568 10.78 7.85 -30.90
CA ALA A 568 11.08 9.28 -30.89
C ALA A 568 11.44 9.76 -32.30
N ILE A 569 11.05 10.98 -32.64
CA ILE A 569 11.48 11.63 -33.88
C ILE A 569 12.88 12.19 -33.70
N VAL A 570 13.81 11.83 -34.58
CA VAL A 570 15.25 12.10 -34.41
C VAL A 570 15.59 13.58 -34.58
N SER A 571 14.85 14.30 -35.43
CA SER A 571 15.10 15.71 -35.74
C SER A 571 13.83 16.55 -35.71
N GLN A 572 13.76 17.47 -34.76
CA GLN A 572 12.67 18.44 -34.65
C GLN A 572 12.64 19.42 -35.83
N ALA A 573 13.81 19.77 -36.38
CA ALA A 573 13.91 20.62 -37.57
C ALA A 573 13.36 19.91 -38.81
N ALA A 574 13.65 18.62 -38.97
CA ALA A 574 13.07 17.81 -40.04
C ALA A 574 11.55 17.66 -39.87
N LEU A 575 11.07 17.46 -38.63
CA LEU A 575 9.64 17.42 -38.34
C LEU A 575 8.95 18.75 -38.63
N THR A 576 9.57 19.87 -38.24
CA THR A 576 9.05 21.23 -38.52
C THR A 576 9.00 21.51 -40.01
N THR A 577 9.95 20.97 -40.79
CA THR A 577 9.96 21.12 -42.25
C THR A 577 8.89 20.25 -42.92
N ALA A 578 8.74 18.99 -42.47
CA ALA A 578 7.80 18.04 -43.05
C ALA A 578 6.34 18.30 -42.63
N ALA A 579 6.13 18.80 -41.42
CA ALA A 579 4.84 19.11 -40.82
C ALA A 579 4.94 20.42 -40.00
N PRO A 580 4.90 21.59 -40.66
CA PRO A 580 5.03 22.87 -39.97
C PRO A 580 3.98 23.05 -38.87
N PRO A 581 4.37 23.44 -37.64
CA PRO A 581 3.41 23.76 -36.59
C PRO A 581 2.56 24.99 -36.96
N PRO A 582 1.37 25.17 -36.36
CA PRO A 582 0.57 26.38 -36.54
C PRO A 582 1.39 27.66 -36.26
N THR A 583 1.02 28.75 -36.93
CA THR A 583 1.71 30.05 -36.80
C THR A 583 1.87 30.47 -35.34
N GLY A 584 3.11 30.75 -34.93
CA GLY A 584 3.42 31.14 -33.56
C GLY A 584 3.58 29.98 -32.58
N LEU A 585 3.71 28.74 -33.05
CA LEU A 585 4.14 27.59 -32.25
C LEU A 585 5.46 27.03 -32.79
N SER A 586 6.26 26.43 -31.90
CA SER A 586 7.48 25.68 -32.24
C SER A 586 7.40 24.27 -31.67
N ILE A 587 7.87 23.28 -32.42
CA ILE A 587 7.90 21.89 -31.97
C ILE A 587 8.98 21.73 -30.89
N VAL A 588 8.61 21.18 -29.74
CA VAL A 588 9.50 20.91 -28.59
C VAL A 588 9.95 19.45 -28.54
N ALA A 589 9.05 18.52 -28.90
CA ALA A 589 9.36 17.11 -29.03
C ALA A 589 8.33 16.44 -29.96
N GLY A 590 8.72 15.35 -30.62
CA GLY A 590 7.84 14.58 -31.51
C GLY A 590 8.05 13.09 -31.33
N PHE A 591 6.96 12.33 -31.38
CA PHE A 591 6.95 10.87 -31.26
C PHE A 591 5.95 10.28 -32.23
N GLN A 592 6.31 9.16 -32.84
CA GLN A 592 5.38 8.35 -33.60
C GLN A 592 4.92 7.18 -32.73
N ILE A 593 3.60 7.05 -32.58
CA ILE A 593 2.98 5.94 -31.87
C ILE A 593 2.20 5.13 -32.90
N ASN A 594 2.55 3.85 -33.03
CA ASN A 594 1.92 2.93 -33.97
C ASN A 594 1.38 1.73 -33.22
N ALA A 595 0.26 1.20 -33.68
CA ALA A 595 -0.16 -0.14 -33.31
C ALA A 595 -0.56 -0.96 -34.52
N ARG A 596 -0.35 -2.28 -34.43
CA ARG A 596 -0.69 -3.24 -35.48
C ARG A 596 -1.42 -4.42 -34.87
N THR A 597 -2.37 -5.01 -35.59
CA THR A 597 -2.97 -6.29 -35.20
C THR A 597 -1.94 -7.42 -35.28
N ASN A 598 -2.29 -8.59 -34.76
CA ASN A 598 -1.51 -9.82 -34.91
C ASN A 598 -1.33 -10.27 -36.38
N LEU A 599 -2.10 -9.69 -37.31
CA LEU A 599 -1.97 -9.89 -38.77
C LEU A 599 -1.17 -8.77 -39.46
N GLY A 600 -0.57 -7.85 -38.69
CA GLY A 600 0.27 -6.75 -39.20
C GLY A 600 -0.49 -5.52 -39.71
N VAL A 601 -1.83 -5.51 -39.62
CA VAL A 601 -2.69 -4.41 -40.07
C VAL A 601 -2.59 -3.24 -39.09
N ALA A 602 -2.35 -2.03 -39.59
CA ALA A 602 -2.27 -0.82 -38.75
C ALA A 602 -3.62 -0.51 -38.08
N LEU A 603 -3.59 -0.21 -36.79
CA LEU A 603 -4.74 0.24 -36.01
C LEU A 603 -4.80 1.76 -36.05
N THR A 604 -5.73 2.29 -36.84
CA THR A 604 -5.87 3.73 -37.14
C THR A 604 -7.00 4.42 -36.35
N GLY A 605 -7.78 3.66 -35.57
CA GLY A 605 -8.88 4.08 -34.69
C GLY A 605 -9.58 2.83 -34.13
N ASN A 606 -10.36 2.97 -33.04
CA ASN A 606 -11.06 1.90 -32.27
C ASN A 606 -10.31 1.40 -31.03
N PHE A 607 -10.15 2.24 -30.02
CA PHE A 607 -9.76 1.77 -28.69
C PHE A 607 -11.02 1.39 -27.89
N PHE A 608 -11.01 0.22 -27.24
CA PHE A 608 -12.10 -0.18 -26.35
C PHE A 608 -12.03 0.55 -25.00
N LYS A 609 -10.86 1.08 -24.66
CA LYS A 609 -10.59 1.96 -23.52
C LYS A 609 -9.53 2.99 -23.92
N PRO A 610 -9.55 4.23 -23.39
CA PRO A 610 -8.54 5.23 -23.73
C PRO A 610 -7.13 4.74 -23.38
N VAL A 611 -6.19 4.89 -24.31
CA VAL A 611 -4.76 4.64 -24.07
C VAL A 611 -4.16 5.91 -23.49
N VAL A 612 -3.43 5.83 -22.38
CA VAL A 612 -2.84 7.01 -21.76
C VAL A 612 -1.42 7.19 -22.26
N VAL A 613 -1.09 8.41 -22.69
CA VAL A 613 0.29 8.80 -23.00
C VAL A 613 0.77 9.85 -22.02
N GLU A 614 2.02 9.72 -21.61
CA GLU A 614 2.76 10.71 -20.86
C GLU A 614 4.02 11.09 -21.63
N PHE A 615 4.21 12.38 -21.86
CA PHE A 615 5.44 12.94 -22.43
C PHE A 615 6.19 13.68 -21.33
N PHE A 616 7.43 13.25 -21.07
CA PHE A 616 8.36 14.02 -20.26
C PHE A 616 9.30 14.82 -21.16
N LEU A 617 9.42 16.11 -20.84
CA LEU A 617 10.32 17.04 -21.51
C LEU A 617 11.39 17.51 -20.50
N PRO A 618 12.68 17.19 -20.71
CA PRO A 618 13.74 17.72 -19.86
C PRO A 618 13.82 19.24 -19.97
N THR A 619 14.37 19.88 -18.93
CA THR A 619 14.51 21.35 -18.84
C THR A 619 15.17 21.94 -20.09
N ALA A 620 16.15 21.26 -20.68
CA ALA A 620 16.85 21.72 -21.88
C ALA A 620 15.97 21.80 -23.14
N SER A 621 14.85 21.07 -23.18
CA SER A 621 13.88 21.11 -24.27
C SER A 621 12.73 22.10 -24.04
N VAL A 622 12.47 22.51 -22.80
CA VAL A 622 11.39 23.46 -22.48
C VAL A 622 11.93 24.89 -22.57
N PRO A 623 11.35 25.78 -23.40
CA PRO A 623 11.81 27.17 -23.48
C PRO A 623 11.76 27.87 -22.11
N ALA A 624 12.75 28.71 -21.81
CA ALA A 624 12.80 29.44 -20.55
C ALA A 624 11.56 30.35 -20.38
N GLY A 625 10.92 30.29 -19.21
CA GLY A 625 9.71 31.07 -18.91
C GLY A 625 8.39 30.46 -19.39
N THR A 626 8.41 29.25 -19.98
CA THR A 626 7.20 28.51 -20.38
C THR A 626 6.31 28.22 -19.16
N VAL A 627 5.02 28.58 -19.24
CA VAL A 627 4.00 28.11 -18.30
C VAL A 627 3.20 26.94 -18.89
N ALA A 628 2.41 26.24 -18.07
CA ALA A 628 1.65 25.06 -18.50
C ALA A 628 0.73 25.33 -19.72
N GLN A 629 0.23 26.56 -19.87
CA GLN A 629 -0.64 26.99 -20.97
C GLN A 629 0.11 27.21 -22.29
N ASP A 630 1.43 27.37 -22.24
CA ASP A 630 2.26 27.59 -23.43
C ASP A 630 2.61 26.27 -24.13
N LEU A 631 2.41 25.12 -23.48
CA LEU A 631 2.61 23.80 -24.09
C LEU A 631 1.29 23.20 -24.56
N VAL A 632 1.26 22.77 -25.81
CA VAL A 632 0.11 22.13 -26.44
C VAL A 632 0.53 20.77 -26.96
N LEU A 633 -0.17 19.71 -26.56
CA LEU A 633 -0.07 18.41 -27.22
C LEU A 633 -0.92 18.45 -28.49
N ALA A 634 -0.35 18.04 -29.62
CA ALA A 634 -1.06 17.95 -30.88
C ALA A 634 -0.72 16.67 -31.63
N PHE A 635 -1.66 16.18 -32.44
CA PHE A 635 -1.45 15.05 -33.34
C PHE A 635 -1.49 15.51 -34.80
N TRP A 636 -0.75 14.83 -35.66
CA TRP A 636 -0.77 15.07 -37.10
C TRP A 636 -1.91 14.26 -37.74
N ASN A 637 -2.81 14.95 -38.44
CA ASN A 637 -3.96 14.31 -39.12
C ASN A 637 -3.67 13.98 -40.61
N GLY A 638 -2.43 14.17 -41.06
CA GLY A 638 -2.03 14.03 -42.47
C GLY A 638 -1.83 15.35 -43.19
N THR A 639 -2.46 16.44 -42.75
CA THR A 639 -2.38 17.78 -43.38
C THR A 639 -2.11 18.91 -42.39
N THR A 640 -2.59 18.82 -41.15
CA THR A 640 -2.41 19.83 -40.11
C THR A 640 -2.24 19.20 -38.72
N TRP A 641 -1.69 19.98 -37.80
CA TRP A 641 -1.66 19.63 -36.38
C TRP A 641 -3.00 19.93 -35.71
N THR A 642 -3.55 18.93 -35.03
CA THR A 642 -4.81 19.03 -34.28
C THR A 642 -4.53 18.90 -32.78
N ALA A 643 -5.00 19.84 -31.98
CA ALA A 643 -4.75 19.86 -30.54
C ALA A 643 -5.44 18.67 -29.82
N VAL A 644 -4.75 18.12 -28.82
CA VAL A 644 -5.24 17.07 -27.93
C VAL A 644 -5.40 17.68 -26.53
N PRO A 645 -6.58 17.55 -25.90
CA PRO A 645 -6.73 17.92 -24.49
C PRO A 645 -5.74 17.13 -23.63
N ALA A 646 -4.86 17.86 -22.93
CA ALA A 646 -3.80 17.27 -22.11
C ALA A 646 -3.64 18.04 -20.81
N THR A 647 -3.22 17.35 -19.75
CA THR A 647 -2.78 17.96 -18.50
C THR A 647 -1.29 18.26 -18.61
N VAL A 648 -0.90 19.50 -18.37
CA VAL A 648 0.51 19.94 -18.42
C VAL A 648 0.95 20.34 -17.01
N VAL A 649 2.08 19.80 -16.57
CA VAL A 649 2.73 20.16 -15.31
C VAL A 649 4.15 20.64 -15.61
N ILE A 650 4.48 21.85 -15.18
CA ILE A 650 5.86 22.37 -15.18
C ILE A 650 6.46 22.12 -13.79
N ASN A 651 7.52 21.32 -13.73
CA ASN A 651 8.23 21.00 -12.50
C ASN A 651 9.10 22.18 -12.04
N GLY A 652 9.40 22.27 -10.75
CA GLY A 652 10.23 23.33 -10.18
C GLY A 652 11.66 23.42 -10.73
N ASN A 653 12.14 22.37 -11.41
CA ASN A 653 13.43 22.35 -12.12
C ASN A 653 13.33 22.78 -13.60
N GLY A 654 12.16 23.21 -14.06
CA GLY A 654 11.88 23.64 -15.44
C GLY A 654 11.62 22.52 -16.45
N SER A 655 11.62 21.25 -16.03
CA SER A 655 11.13 20.15 -16.89
C SER A 655 9.59 20.15 -16.94
N ALA A 656 9.01 19.49 -17.94
CA ALA A 656 7.55 19.41 -18.09
C ALA A 656 7.06 17.97 -18.26
N VAL A 657 5.86 17.70 -17.75
CA VAL A 657 5.12 16.45 -17.98
C VAL A 657 3.80 16.79 -18.66
N VAL A 658 3.49 16.14 -19.76
CA VAL A 658 2.25 16.31 -20.54
C VAL A 658 1.53 14.97 -20.64
N THR A 659 0.34 14.86 -20.04
CA THR A 659 -0.43 13.61 -19.97
C THR A 659 -1.75 13.74 -20.71
N ALA A 660 -2.09 12.77 -21.56
CA ALA A 660 -3.34 12.77 -22.32
C ALA A 660 -3.90 11.36 -22.54
N SER A 661 -5.22 11.29 -22.73
CA SER A 661 -5.91 10.09 -23.20
C SER A 661 -6.03 10.13 -24.72
N LEU A 662 -5.51 9.11 -25.38
CA LEU A 662 -5.54 8.96 -26.83
C LEU A 662 -6.78 8.16 -27.26
N THR A 663 -7.24 8.46 -28.47
CA THR A 663 -8.35 7.75 -29.15
C THR A 663 -7.93 7.12 -30.49
N HIS A 664 -6.71 7.38 -30.93
CA HIS A 664 -6.09 6.85 -32.15
C HIS A 664 -4.55 6.94 -32.05
N PHE A 665 -3.85 6.28 -32.97
CA PHE A 665 -2.38 6.25 -33.06
C PHE A 665 -1.92 6.98 -34.31
N THR A 666 -0.91 7.85 -34.16
CA THR A 666 -0.35 8.69 -35.21
C THR A 666 0.96 9.34 -34.71
N VAL A 667 1.46 10.33 -35.45
CA VAL A 667 2.52 11.23 -35.01
C VAL A 667 1.95 12.28 -34.05
N PHE A 668 2.55 12.39 -32.86
CA PHE A 668 2.26 13.40 -31.85
C PHE A 668 3.45 14.35 -31.69
N SER A 669 3.17 15.61 -31.39
CA SER A 669 4.17 16.57 -30.95
C SER A 669 3.69 17.36 -29.74
N VAL A 670 4.62 17.69 -28.85
CA VAL A 670 4.42 18.79 -27.91
C VAL A 670 4.97 20.05 -28.56
N GLN A 671 4.15 21.09 -28.61
CA GLN A 671 4.47 22.36 -29.24
C GLN A 671 4.45 23.46 -28.18
N SER A 672 5.41 24.38 -28.24
CA SER A 672 5.46 25.55 -27.38
C SER A 672 5.04 26.79 -28.14
N ARG A 673 4.20 27.61 -27.51
CA ARG A 673 4.07 29.01 -27.87
C ARG A 673 5.32 29.77 -27.38
N PRO A 674 5.81 30.79 -28.10
CA PRO A 674 6.79 31.72 -27.56
C PRO A 674 6.29 32.18 -26.20
N PRO A 675 7.11 32.08 -25.14
CA PRO A 675 6.72 32.54 -23.83
C PRO A 675 6.30 34.00 -23.99
N THR A 676 5.05 34.28 -23.63
CA THR A 676 4.57 35.66 -23.56
C THR A 676 5.59 36.39 -22.68
N PRO A 677 6.23 37.50 -23.13
CA PRO A 677 7.19 38.20 -22.29
C PRO A 677 6.55 38.39 -20.93
N ALA A 678 7.26 38.05 -19.86
CA ALA A 678 6.74 38.16 -18.50
C ALA A 678 6.29 39.59 -18.25
N THR A 679 5.01 39.87 -18.52
CA THR A 679 4.36 41.09 -18.09
C THR A 679 4.28 40.97 -16.58
N PRO A 680 4.81 41.94 -15.81
CA PRO A 680 4.69 41.91 -14.37
C PRO A 680 3.23 41.74 -13.98
N ALA A 681 2.99 40.86 -13.01
CA ALA A 681 1.70 40.58 -12.43
C ALA A 681 1.14 41.80 -11.68
N THR A 682 0.55 42.76 -12.39
CA THR A 682 -0.10 43.92 -11.76
C THR A 682 -1.46 44.19 -12.40
N GLY A 683 -2.52 43.70 -11.76
CA GLY A 683 -3.83 44.29 -11.93
C GLY A 683 -3.94 45.61 -11.17
N THR A 684 -4.92 46.41 -11.54
CA THR A 684 -5.29 47.66 -10.87
C THR A 684 -6.77 47.65 -10.50
N PHE A 685 -7.11 48.43 -9.48
CA PHE A 685 -8.48 48.70 -9.09
C PHE A 685 -9.03 49.93 -9.80
N SER A 686 -10.27 49.85 -10.30
CA SER A 686 -10.98 50.96 -10.93
C SER A 686 -12.41 51.09 -10.39
N PRO A 687 -12.76 52.20 -9.70
CA PRO A 687 -11.86 53.28 -9.27
C PRO A 687 -10.81 52.80 -8.25
N ALA A 688 -9.67 53.47 -8.15
CA ALA A 688 -8.64 53.14 -7.17
C ALA A 688 -9.18 53.31 -5.73
N PRO A 689 -8.84 52.41 -4.76
CA PRO A 689 -9.32 52.50 -3.40
C PRO A 689 -8.85 53.78 -2.71
N VAL A 690 -9.81 54.55 -2.20
CA VAL A 690 -9.59 55.76 -1.39
C VAL A 690 -9.78 55.44 0.09
N ALA A 691 -9.39 56.36 0.98
CA ALA A 691 -9.54 56.21 2.42
C ALA A 691 -11.01 55.92 2.81
N GLY A 692 -11.22 54.90 3.65
CA GLY A 692 -12.57 54.42 3.98
C GLY A 692 -12.99 53.23 3.13
N VAL A 693 -14.25 53.19 2.69
CA VAL A 693 -14.81 52.06 1.93
C VAL A 693 -14.97 52.44 0.47
N THR A 694 -14.34 51.69 -0.43
CA THR A 694 -14.48 51.85 -1.88
C THR A 694 -15.09 50.60 -2.49
N ILE A 695 -16.14 50.77 -3.31
CA ILE A 695 -16.60 49.71 -4.22
C ILE A 695 -15.85 49.87 -5.52
N THR A 696 -15.10 48.85 -5.93
CA THR A 696 -14.19 48.90 -7.07
C THR A 696 -14.23 47.61 -7.88
N SER A 697 -13.74 47.67 -9.12
CA SER A 697 -13.54 46.51 -9.98
C SER A 697 -12.04 46.20 -10.10
N TRP A 698 -11.69 44.92 -10.02
CA TRP A 698 -10.34 44.44 -10.27
C TRP A 698 -10.13 44.19 -11.77
N SER A 699 -9.04 44.69 -12.35
CA SER A 699 -8.75 44.53 -13.79
C SER A 699 -8.11 43.18 -14.17
N GLY A 700 -7.94 42.27 -13.21
CA GLY A 700 -7.36 40.95 -13.42
C GLY A 700 -5.86 40.92 -13.13
N GLY A 701 -5.33 39.75 -12.82
CA GLY A 701 -3.93 39.56 -12.40
C GLY A 701 -3.82 38.37 -11.46
N ASP A 702 -2.61 37.96 -11.13
CA ASP A 702 -2.41 36.86 -10.19
C ASP A 702 -2.71 37.30 -8.73
N LEU A 703 -2.73 36.32 -7.82
CA LEU A 703 -2.99 36.59 -6.41
C LEU A 703 -1.94 37.55 -5.83
N THR A 704 -0.67 37.39 -6.20
CA THR A 704 0.43 38.26 -5.73
C THR A 704 0.23 39.72 -6.15
N GLY A 705 -0.22 39.97 -7.37
CA GLY A 705 -0.54 41.29 -7.92
C GLY A 705 -1.76 41.89 -7.25
N LEU A 706 -2.80 41.09 -7.00
CA LEU A 706 -3.97 41.52 -6.22
C LEU A 706 -3.58 41.93 -4.80
N LEU A 707 -2.76 41.13 -4.12
CA LEU A 707 -2.29 41.44 -2.77
C LEU A 707 -1.39 42.68 -2.75
N THR A 708 -0.55 42.85 -3.78
CA THR A 708 0.27 44.06 -3.94
C THR A 708 -0.59 45.30 -4.15
N ALA A 709 -1.65 45.22 -4.96
CA ALA A 709 -2.58 46.34 -5.17
C ALA A 709 -3.42 46.70 -3.94
N LEU A 710 -3.58 45.76 -3.00
CA LEU A 710 -4.19 45.99 -1.69
C LEU A 710 -3.22 46.58 -0.65
N THR A 711 -1.95 46.83 -1.01
CA THR A 711 -0.97 47.44 -0.09
C THR A 711 -1.45 48.81 0.37
N GLY A 712 -1.55 48.98 1.69
CA GLY A 712 -2.09 50.19 2.31
C GLY A 712 -3.59 50.14 2.58
N SER A 713 -4.26 49.02 2.33
CA SER A 713 -5.64 48.75 2.74
C SER A 713 -5.73 47.92 4.03
N LYS A 714 -6.93 47.75 4.58
CA LYS A 714 -7.25 46.88 5.72
C LYS A 714 -7.84 45.54 5.28
N SER A 715 -8.76 45.55 4.31
CA SER A 715 -9.41 44.32 3.83
C SER A 715 -10.06 44.50 2.44
N ALA A 716 -10.32 43.39 1.76
CA ALA A 716 -11.09 43.34 0.53
C ALA A 716 -12.17 42.26 0.63
N TRP A 717 -13.39 42.53 0.16
CA TRP A 717 -14.53 41.64 0.28
C TRP A 717 -15.22 41.42 -1.06
N VAL A 718 -15.61 40.18 -1.33
CA VAL A 718 -16.44 39.79 -2.47
C VAL A 718 -17.76 39.18 -1.99
N PHE A 719 -18.80 39.26 -2.82
CA PHE A 719 -20.10 38.64 -2.57
C PHE A 719 -20.28 37.45 -3.51
N VAL A 720 -20.40 36.25 -2.95
CA VAL A 720 -20.62 35.02 -3.73
C VAL A 720 -21.82 34.28 -3.13
N GLY A 721 -22.87 34.07 -3.93
CA GLY A 721 -24.07 33.34 -3.50
C GLY A 721 -24.77 33.95 -2.28
N GLY A 722 -24.76 35.28 -2.12
CA GLY A 722 -25.34 35.98 -0.97
C GLY A 722 -24.48 35.99 0.30
N ARG A 723 -23.29 35.38 0.27
CA ARG A 723 -22.33 35.36 1.38
C ARG A 723 -21.14 36.28 1.08
N THR A 724 -20.63 36.94 2.12
CA THR A 724 -19.40 37.76 2.06
C THR A 724 -18.17 36.90 2.32
N ILE A 725 -17.17 37.00 1.45
CA ILE A 725 -15.87 36.34 1.60
C ILE A 725 -14.79 37.43 1.57
N GLY A 726 -13.96 37.47 2.62
CA GLY A 726 -13.01 38.56 2.86
C GLY A 726 -11.56 38.11 2.84
N TYR A 727 -10.69 39.01 2.40
CA TYR A 727 -9.26 38.96 2.62
C TYR A 727 -8.87 40.09 3.59
N VAL A 728 -8.39 39.74 4.78
CA VAL A 728 -7.92 40.68 5.81
C VAL A 728 -6.39 40.75 5.76
N ILE A 729 -5.86 41.95 5.57
CA ILE A 729 -4.41 42.15 5.43
C ILE A 729 -3.71 41.92 6.77
N ASN A 730 -2.61 41.16 6.76
CA ASN A 730 -1.83 40.73 7.94
C ASN A 730 -2.56 39.77 8.90
N ALA A 731 -3.71 39.22 8.53
CA ALA A 731 -4.36 38.16 9.30
C ALA A 731 -3.67 36.79 9.10
N PRO A 732 -3.76 35.88 10.08
CA PRO A 732 -3.30 34.50 9.91
C PRO A 732 -3.95 33.81 8.70
N ALA A 733 -3.24 32.88 8.07
CA ALA A 733 -3.66 32.23 6.82
C ALA A 733 -5.07 31.60 6.88
N PHE A 734 -5.49 31.07 8.04
CA PHE A 734 -6.81 30.48 8.20
C PHE A 734 -7.97 31.48 8.06
N VAL A 735 -7.74 32.77 8.34
CA VAL A 735 -8.75 33.84 8.20
C VAL A 735 -9.05 34.11 6.72
N ASN A 736 -8.05 33.96 5.86
CA ASN A 736 -8.13 34.24 4.43
C ASN A 736 -8.29 32.98 3.57
N ALA A 737 -8.40 31.79 4.19
CA ALA A 737 -8.40 30.51 3.49
C ALA A 737 -9.52 30.41 2.44
N ASP A 738 -10.74 30.86 2.78
CA ASP A 738 -11.88 30.84 1.87
C ASP A 738 -11.68 31.78 0.66
N PHE A 739 -11.03 32.94 0.87
CA PHE A 739 -10.74 33.88 -0.23
C PHE A 739 -9.66 33.33 -1.17
N VAL A 740 -8.62 32.72 -0.61
CA VAL A 740 -7.54 32.08 -1.40
C VAL A 740 -8.06 30.84 -2.13
N ALA A 741 -8.95 30.06 -1.51
CA ALA A 741 -9.60 28.93 -2.17
C ALA A 741 -10.53 29.36 -3.31
N LEU A 742 -11.18 30.52 -3.17
CA LEU A 742 -12.03 31.10 -4.21
C LEU A 742 -11.20 31.63 -5.40
N TYR A 743 -10.03 32.21 -5.14
CA TYR A 743 -9.14 32.79 -6.15
C TYR A 743 -7.69 32.28 -6.06
N PRO A 744 -7.46 30.97 -6.28
CA PRO A 744 -6.14 30.36 -6.07
C PRO A 744 -5.07 30.88 -7.03
N THR A 745 -5.48 31.46 -8.16
CA THR A 745 -4.61 32.04 -9.18
C THR A 745 -4.81 33.55 -9.35
N GLY A 746 -5.52 34.21 -8.43
CA GLY A 746 -5.91 35.62 -8.52
C GLY A 746 -7.36 35.82 -8.99
N ALA A 747 -7.96 36.96 -8.63
CA ALA A 747 -9.33 37.27 -9.00
C ALA A 747 -9.43 37.61 -10.50
N PRO A 748 -10.46 37.13 -11.22
CA PRO A 748 -10.67 37.48 -12.62
C PRO A 748 -10.87 38.98 -12.85
N ALA A 749 -10.58 39.45 -14.06
CA ALA A 749 -10.91 40.80 -14.48
C ALA A 749 -12.43 41.05 -14.38
N GLY A 750 -12.81 42.24 -13.92
CA GLY A 750 -14.20 42.61 -13.66
C GLY A 750 -14.75 42.15 -12.31
N THR A 751 -13.95 41.52 -11.46
CA THR A 751 -14.39 41.14 -10.10
C THR A 751 -14.71 42.37 -9.27
N PHE A 752 -15.96 42.52 -8.85
CA PHE A 752 -16.38 43.57 -7.94
C PHE A 752 -15.93 43.28 -6.52
N MET A 753 -15.26 44.25 -5.90
CA MET A 753 -14.75 44.15 -4.54
C MET A 753 -15.13 45.38 -3.72
N VAL A 754 -15.38 45.16 -2.45
CA VAL A 754 -15.44 46.22 -1.44
C VAL A 754 -14.08 46.26 -0.76
N VAL A 755 -13.30 47.30 -1.02
CA VAL A 755 -11.97 47.51 -0.43
C VAL A 755 -12.07 48.53 0.69
N VAL A 756 -11.63 48.15 1.88
CA VAL A 756 -11.52 49.03 3.04
C VAL A 756 -10.07 49.49 3.12
N ARG A 757 -9.79 50.78 2.88
CA ARG A 757 -8.44 51.33 2.92
C ARG A 757 -8.12 52.05 4.22
#